data_AF-A0A955C5Q2-F1
#
_entry.id   AF-A0A955C5Q2-F1
#
_cell.length_a   1.000
_cell.length_b   1.000
_cell.length_c   1.000
_cell.angle_alpha   90.00
_cell.angle_beta   90.00
_cell.angle_gamma   90.00
#
_symmetry.space_group_name_H-M   'P 1'
#
loop_
_entity.id
_entity.type
_entity.pdbx_description
1 polymer ?
#
loop_
_entity_poly.entity_id
_entity_poly.type
_entity_poly.pdbx_seq_one_letter_code
_entity_poly.pdbx_strand_id
1 'polypeptide(L)'
;MGTNDHDRTFMSRLQWGSSLVVSCMTLLFVCGCPGTTEPPPDGDTIDGDMTVEEFNVPAGETMMVENDAVVTVNGDANIDGTIEGMDSRVTLRVNGKLTINGAIMSQHADTNGVEGDKPFDEHDVGIHIIVGDDEVTIGDTAKFHTTGSLIITDDETVLDSTPDEFYDQVEEVAEDDPPTFAPLPPDAAIFGDMDTNGDANTNGQPKVVGPAMLPVTISGEWPDPDDPPPAGDRPVWIFRFNGNRPLNLDGWTVNGPPAPDGADADPDNNRQPKRGKNGMRINIWNNGGPINVANVVFNLTDGGDGGDDMDTCASATGKPGGNSGNFRMTASGGINMTGPLTINPGIAGSGGSATVTKGAAGATGCDGDMGASSTATGAKGADNKKRLLARGNVTGLANVTIGPLIAGDGGSATAEACDGGDGFACCSGGGGGTATSKAGDGGEASLNVSGLPVTVGAVIGGNGGIADATGGNGGNGGDCKFGDAGDGGPGGEGTATGGKGGSATGGDSQGGDAGDGIGSGGNGGTGGDSGLGNPGAGGAMGTGVGDVMPAGSGDVDGSDGDPDSNDGMMGADGGDLAIFVFCIPVGNFIMLPEPGPIEPGVQMGPIFNEDESEEVGSVEYELVTEEGRESNFQFGVNPEHIGIGDGILRIDLAQLAIDGGTPGIVGGLRIVPLQGFGIDQTNPLTVRAYDAKGGLIGEQSFAEIPFNFGNIENAQSLEAAFETVQDDPTQEAVPASFEIEAPFDTFVTIYRIYLIDP
;
A
#
# COMPACT_ATOMS: atom_id res chain seq x y z
N MET A 1 -29.09 -35.56 8.24
CA MET A 1 -29.48 -36.81 7.54
C MET A 1 -29.09 -36.66 6.08
N GLY A 2 -28.15 -37.49 5.60
CA GLY A 2 -27.86 -37.69 4.17
C GLY A 2 -26.76 -36.82 3.57
N THR A 3 -25.50 -37.21 3.79
CA THR A 3 -24.29 -36.74 3.09
C THR A 3 -24.09 -37.46 1.75
N ASN A 4 -23.34 -36.86 0.82
CA ASN A 4 -22.59 -37.57 -0.22
C ASN A 4 -21.35 -36.75 -0.60
N ASP A 5 -20.22 -37.16 -0.04
CA ASP A 5 -18.86 -36.96 -0.54
C ASP A 5 -18.60 -37.89 -1.73
N HIS A 6 -17.73 -37.46 -2.66
CA HIS A 6 -16.71 -38.34 -3.21
C HIS A 6 -15.54 -37.55 -3.80
N ASP A 7 -14.48 -37.44 -2.98
CA ASP A 7 -13.08 -37.38 -3.37
C ASP A 7 -12.64 -38.62 -4.14
N ARG A 8 -11.78 -38.46 -5.16
CA ARG A 8 -10.70 -39.40 -5.53
C ARG A 8 -9.56 -38.70 -6.29
N THR A 9 -8.51 -38.35 -5.56
CA THR A 9 -7.11 -38.48 -6.00
C THR A 9 -6.73 -39.96 -6.10
N PHE A 10 -5.91 -40.36 -7.10
CA PHE A 10 -4.78 -41.30 -6.89
C PHE A 10 -3.89 -41.52 -8.13
N MET A 11 -2.62 -41.15 -7.94
CA MET A 11 -1.36 -41.82 -8.32
C MET A 11 -0.99 -42.13 -9.78
N SER A 12 0.01 -41.39 -10.24
CA SER A 12 1.00 -41.76 -11.25
C SER A 12 2.19 -42.52 -10.63
N ARG A 13 2.51 -43.71 -11.14
CA ARG A 13 3.86 -44.31 -11.23
C ARG A 13 3.80 -45.58 -12.10
N LEU A 14 4.45 -45.59 -13.27
CA LEU A 14 5.51 -46.54 -13.66
C LEU A 14 5.90 -46.44 -15.16
N GLN A 15 7.16 -46.07 -15.36
CA GLN A 15 8.20 -46.65 -16.22
C GLN A 15 7.97 -47.15 -17.66
N TRP A 16 8.83 -46.58 -18.53
CA TRP A 16 9.71 -47.18 -19.55
C TRP A 16 9.09 -47.92 -20.75
N GLY A 17 9.39 -47.41 -21.95
CA GLY A 17 9.18 -48.14 -23.20
C GLY A 17 9.57 -47.33 -24.43
N SER A 18 10.87 -47.27 -24.71
CA SER A 18 11.43 -46.85 -26.00
C SER A 18 10.79 -47.58 -27.18
N SER A 19 10.34 -46.84 -28.20
CA SER A 19 10.35 -47.33 -29.59
C SER A 19 10.12 -46.20 -30.61
N LEU A 20 11.15 -46.06 -31.43
CA LEU A 20 11.21 -45.46 -32.76
C LEU A 20 9.95 -45.71 -33.61
N VAL A 21 9.23 -44.64 -34.01
CA VAL A 21 8.36 -44.65 -35.19
C VAL A 21 8.60 -43.37 -35.98
N VAL A 22 9.27 -43.53 -37.12
CA VAL A 22 9.35 -42.56 -38.20
C VAL A 22 7.96 -42.39 -38.78
N SER A 23 7.43 -41.16 -38.79
CA SER A 23 6.27 -40.80 -39.61
C SER A 23 6.54 -39.49 -40.32
N CYS A 24 6.49 -39.58 -41.66
CA CYS A 24 6.50 -38.47 -42.60
C CYS A 24 5.46 -37.42 -42.19
N MET A 25 5.90 -36.20 -41.93
CA MET A 25 5.03 -35.04 -41.84
C MET A 25 5.09 -34.31 -43.18
N THR A 26 3.96 -34.32 -43.90
CA THR A 26 3.74 -33.58 -45.13
C THR A 26 3.74 -32.09 -44.81
N LEU A 27 4.76 -31.38 -45.28
CA LEU A 27 4.90 -29.94 -45.20
C LEU A 27 3.93 -29.28 -46.20
N LEU A 28 2.84 -28.70 -45.71
CA LEU A 28 1.92 -27.88 -46.49
C LEU A 28 2.49 -26.46 -46.52
N PHE A 29 3.18 -26.09 -47.60
CA PHE A 29 3.52 -24.69 -47.88
C PHE A 29 2.24 -23.98 -48.34
N VAL A 30 1.66 -23.15 -47.47
CA VAL A 30 0.73 -22.09 -47.89
C VAL A 30 1.58 -20.93 -48.38
N CYS A 31 1.76 -20.83 -49.70
CA CYS A 31 2.30 -19.61 -50.31
C CYS A 31 1.25 -18.50 -50.17
N GLY A 32 1.40 -17.65 -49.16
CA GLY A 32 0.78 -16.32 -49.18
C GLY A 32 1.38 -15.53 -50.34
N CYS A 33 0.54 -15.11 -51.28
CA CYS A 33 0.97 -14.16 -52.31
C CYS A 33 1.32 -12.83 -51.62
N PRO A 34 2.46 -12.19 -51.94
CA PRO A 34 2.71 -10.83 -51.49
C PRO A 34 1.60 -9.95 -52.06
N GLY A 35 0.82 -9.34 -51.16
CA GLY A 35 -0.18 -8.35 -51.52
C GLY A 35 0.48 -7.25 -52.34
N THR A 36 -0.17 -6.89 -53.43
CA THR A 36 0.20 -5.71 -54.21
C THR A 36 0.15 -4.49 -53.30
N THR A 37 1.21 -3.69 -53.31
CA THR A 37 1.27 -2.37 -52.67
C THR A 37 0.26 -1.45 -53.33
N GLU A 38 -0.99 -1.47 -52.84
CA GLU A 38 -1.95 -0.44 -53.20
C GLU A 38 -1.50 0.87 -52.55
N PRO A 39 -1.55 2.00 -53.29
CA PRO A 39 -1.38 3.31 -52.67
C PRO A 39 -2.42 3.44 -51.54
N PRO A 40 -2.12 4.18 -50.46
CA PRO A 40 -3.08 4.41 -49.39
C PRO A 40 -4.41 4.86 -50.02
N PRO A 41 -5.55 4.32 -49.58
CA PRO A 41 -6.85 4.76 -50.08
C PRO A 41 -6.92 6.29 -49.96
N ASP A 42 -7.53 6.96 -50.95
CA ASP A 42 -7.76 8.42 -50.98
C ASP A 42 -8.74 8.89 -49.86
N GLY A 43 -8.73 8.25 -48.69
CA GLY A 43 -9.56 8.54 -47.54
C GLY A 43 -8.70 8.81 -46.31
N ASP A 44 -9.11 9.81 -45.54
CA ASP A 44 -8.51 10.24 -44.29
C ASP A 44 -8.75 9.23 -43.15
N THR A 45 -9.03 7.96 -43.44
CA THR A 45 -9.47 6.95 -42.46
C THR A 45 -8.87 5.58 -42.74
N ILE A 46 -8.31 4.97 -41.69
CA ILE A 46 -7.76 3.62 -41.64
C ILE A 46 -8.63 2.81 -40.69
N ASP A 47 -9.47 1.93 -41.24
CA ASP A 47 -10.45 1.13 -40.48
C ASP A 47 -10.06 -0.34 -40.30
N GLY A 48 -8.85 -0.71 -40.74
CA GLY A 48 -8.24 -2.02 -40.53
C GLY A 48 -6.73 -2.01 -40.78
N ASP A 49 -6.05 -3.07 -40.37
CA ASP A 49 -4.59 -3.20 -40.48
C ASP A 49 -4.08 -2.87 -41.89
N MET A 50 -3.03 -2.05 -41.96
CA MET A 50 -2.40 -1.67 -43.21
C MET A 50 -0.88 -1.85 -43.15
N THR A 51 -0.28 -2.09 -44.31
CA THR A 51 1.18 -2.13 -44.47
C THR A 51 1.58 -1.26 -45.65
N VAL A 52 2.48 -0.30 -45.42
CA VAL A 52 2.98 0.64 -46.42
C VAL A 52 4.50 0.70 -46.42
N GLU A 53 5.09 1.12 -47.54
CA GLU A 53 6.55 1.30 -47.64
C GLU A 53 7.01 2.62 -47.01
N GLU A 54 6.23 3.69 -47.16
CA GLU A 54 6.46 4.99 -46.53
C GLU A 54 5.14 5.51 -45.99
N PHE A 55 5.17 6.25 -44.88
CA PHE A 55 3.98 6.80 -44.26
C PHE A 55 4.17 8.28 -43.94
N ASN A 56 3.38 9.14 -44.54
CA ASN A 56 3.50 10.58 -44.35
C ASN A 56 2.14 11.18 -44.01
N VAL A 57 2.07 11.93 -42.91
CA VAL A 57 0.90 12.74 -42.53
C VAL A 57 1.34 14.21 -42.58
N PRO A 58 1.04 14.95 -43.66
CA PRO A 58 1.44 16.33 -43.83
C PRO A 58 0.86 17.28 -42.78
N ALA A 59 1.55 18.39 -42.52
CA ALA A 59 1.08 19.43 -41.62
C ALA A 59 -0.31 19.97 -42.03
N GLY A 60 -1.25 19.96 -41.09
CA GLY A 60 -2.64 20.41 -41.28
C GLY A 60 -3.58 19.34 -41.86
N GLU A 61 -3.09 18.14 -42.13
CA GLU A 61 -3.92 16.97 -42.45
C GLU A 61 -4.18 16.14 -41.19
N THR A 62 -5.35 15.49 -41.15
CA THR A 62 -5.74 14.57 -40.07
C THR A 62 -5.99 13.20 -40.67
N MET A 63 -5.44 12.17 -40.03
CA MET A 63 -5.65 10.78 -40.38
C MET A 63 -6.34 10.05 -39.23
N MET A 64 -7.53 9.53 -39.50
CA MET A 64 -8.32 8.77 -38.56
C MET A 64 -7.87 7.31 -38.54
N VAL A 65 -7.70 6.73 -37.36
CA VAL A 65 -7.48 5.30 -37.14
C VAL A 65 -8.66 4.78 -36.35
N GLU A 66 -9.33 3.76 -36.85
CA GLU A 66 -10.51 3.14 -36.23
C GLU A 66 -10.27 1.64 -36.01
N ASN A 67 -11.09 1.02 -35.16
CA ASN A 67 -11.12 -0.43 -34.94
C ASN A 67 -9.76 -1.05 -34.56
N ASP A 68 -8.95 -0.33 -33.79
CA ASP A 68 -7.60 -0.73 -33.34
C ASP A 68 -6.65 -1.09 -34.50
N ALA A 69 -6.88 -0.50 -35.67
CA ALA A 69 -6.08 -0.78 -36.85
C ALA A 69 -4.59 -0.54 -36.62
N VAL A 70 -3.77 -1.51 -37.05
CA VAL A 70 -2.31 -1.39 -36.97
C VAL A 70 -1.72 -0.88 -38.27
N VAL A 71 -1.03 0.25 -38.19
CA VAL A 71 -0.28 0.83 -39.31
C VAL A 71 1.15 0.32 -39.28
N THR A 72 1.51 -0.54 -40.22
CA THR A 72 2.89 -1.04 -40.37
C THR A 72 3.61 -0.33 -41.51
N VAL A 73 4.76 0.26 -41.23
CA VAL A 73 5.58 1.04 -42.17
C VAL A 73 6.92 0.34 -42.35
N ASN A 74 7.17 -0.20 -43.55
CA ASN A 74 8.40 -0.94 -43.86
C ASN A 74 9.63 -0.04 -44.01
N GLY A 75 9.43 1.23 -44.39
CA GLY A 75 10.46 2.26 -44.50
C GLY A 75 10.19 3.41 -43.55
N ASP A 76 10.31 4.64 -44.04
CA ASP A 76 10.29 5.85 -43.22
C ASP A 76 8.85 6.35 -42.94
N ALA A 77 8.64 6.89 -41.74
CA ALA A 77 7.42 7.53 -41.30
C ALA A 77 7.67 8.99 -40.89
N ASN A 78 6.88 9.93 -41.43
CA ASN A 78 6.92 11.35 -41.10
C ASN A 78 5.52 11.87 -40.75
N ILE A 79 5.32 12.32 -39.52
CA ILE A 79 4.01 12.73 -38.99
C ILE A 79 4.11 14.20 -38.59
N ASP A 80 3.79 15.10 -39.52
CA ASP A 80 3.72 16.56 -39.30
C ASP A 80 2.28 17.05 -39.03
N GLY A 81 1.27 16.26 -39.43
CA GLY A 81 -0.16 16.49 -39.17
C GLY A 81 -0.67 15.75 -37.95
N THR A 82 -1.95 15.36 -37.95
CA THR A 82 -2.59 14.68 -36.81
C THR A 82 -2.94 13.24 -37.16
N ILE A 83 -2.68 12.30 -36.25
CA ILE A 83 -3.27 10.97 -36.26
C ILE A 83 -4.26 10.92 -35.09
N GLU A 84 -5.51 10.52 -35.35
CA GLU A 84 -6.58 10.50 -34.36
C GLU A 84 -7.24 9.11 -34.30
N GLY A 85 -7.15 8.46 -33.14
CA GLY A 85 -7.89 7.25 -32.80
C GLY A 85 -9.19 7.62 -32.11
N MET A 86 -10.34 7.33 -32.75
CA MET A 86 -11.67 7.51 -32.15
C MET A 86 -12.12 6.19 -31.54
N ASP A 87 -12.26 6.16 -30.21
CA ASP A 87 -12.67 4.95 -29.46
C ASP A 87 -11.79 3.72 -29.74
N SER A 88 -10.54 3.97 -30.15
CA SER A 88 -9.59 2.92 -30.48
C SER A 88 -8.17 3.31 -30.17
N ARG A 89 -7.35 2.29 -29.99
CA ARG A 89 -5.91 2.39 -29.88
C ARG A 89 -5.27 2.74 -31.22
N VAL A 90 -4.28 3.63 -31.19
CA VAL A 90 -3.43 3.93 -32.34
C VAL A 90 -2.17 3.09 -32.23
N THR A 91 -2.00 2.10 -33.11
CA THR A 91 -0.76 1.30 -33.17
C THR A 91 0.03 1.59 -34.44
N LEU A 92 1.26 2.08 -34.28
CA LEU A 92 2.19 2.38 -35.37
C LEU A 92 3.44 1.49 -35.24
N ARG A 93 3.71 0.65 -36.23
CA ARG A 93 4.96 -0.13 -36.35
C ARG A 93 5.83 0.49 -37.44
N VAL A 94 7.02 0.98 -37.11
CA VAL A 94 7.92 1.64 -38.08
C VAL A 94 9.26 0.94 -38.12
N ASN A 95 9.61 0.33 -39.26
CA ASN A 95 10.88 -0.37 -39.44
C ASN A 95 12.03 0.55 -39.86
N GLY A 96 11.73 1.69 -40.49
CA GLY A 96 12.70 2.72 -40.89
C GLY A 96 12.75 3.91 -39.94
N LYS A 97 13.12 5.09 -40.47
CA LYS A 97 13.21 6.32 -39.68
C LYS A 97 11.82 6.83 -39.30
N LEU A 98 11.61 7.17 -38.02
CA LEU A 98 10.40 7.81 -37.53
C LEU A 98 10.65 9.28 -37.16
N THR A 99 9.87 10.20 -37.72
CA THR A 99 9.83 11.61 -37.31
C THR A 99 8.39 12.00 -36.96
N ILE A 100 8.17 12.55 -35.77
CA ILE A 100 6.88 13.08 -35.32
C ILE A 100 7.07 14.53 -34.92
N ASN A 101 6.42 15.44 -35.63
CA ASN A 101 6.32 16.87 -35.30
C ASN A 101 4.86 17.33 -35.09
N GLY A 102 3.90 16.49 -35.48
CA GLY A 102 2.47 16.76 -35.34
C GLY A 102 1.85 16.12 -34.11
N ALA A 103 0.56 15.81 -34.16
CA ALA A 103 -0.18 15.26 -33.02
C ALA A 103 -0.54 13.79 -33.23
N ILE A 104 -0.47 12.98 -32.18
CA ILE A 104 -1.09 11.66 -32.12
C ILE A 104 -2.06 11.66 -30.95
N MET A 105 -3.32 11.38 -31.25
CA MET A 105 -4.44 11.44 -30.32
C MET A 105 -5.10 10.07 -30.28
N SER A 106 -5.40 9.55 -29.10
CA SER A 106 -6.24 8.37 -28.89
C SER A 106 -7.15 8.69 -27.72
N GLN A 107 -8.38 9.06 -28.03
CA GLN A 107 -9.36 9.42 -27.03
C GLN A 107 -10.54 8.47 -27.13
N HIS A 108 -11.03 8.05 -25.98
CA HIS A 108 -12.36 7.49 -25.90
C HIS A 108 -13.37 8.65 -25.96
N ALA A 109 -14.33 8.60 -26.89
CA ALA A 109 -15.45 9.51 -27.01
C ALA A 109 -16.37 9.32 -25.79
N ASP A 110 -15.98 9.96 -24.71
CA ASP A 110 -16.81 10.37 -23.59
C ASP A 110 -17.77 9.31 -23.02
N THR A 111 -17.33 8.72 -21.92
CA THR A 111 -18.11 7.97 -20.92
C THR A 111 -19.11 8.87 -20.18
N ASN A 112 -19.80 9.79 -20.86
CA ASN A 112 -20.82 10.72 -20.33
C ASN A 112 -22.03 10.00 -19.68
N GLY A 113 -21.79 9.26 -18.59
CA GLY A 113 -22.77 8.67 -17.69
C GLY A 113 -23.52 7.43 -18.18
N VAL A 114 -23.14 6.80 -19.31
CA VAL A 114 -23.75 5.51 -19.68
C VAL A 114 -22.97 4.36 -19.04
N GLU A 115 -23.13 4.26 -17.73
CA GLU A 115 -22.58 3.20 -16.89
C GLU A 115 -23.32 1.89 -17.16
N GLY A 116 -22.86 1.18 -18.18
CA GLY A 116 -23.40 -0.11 -18.59
C GLY A 116 -22.36 -1.22 -18.53
N ASP A 117 -21.96 -1.61 -17.32
CA ASP A 117 -21.54 -2.96 -16.87
C ASP A 117 -20.47 -3.76 -17.63
N LYS A 118 -19.78 -3.18 -18.61
CA LYS A 118 -18.52 -3.76 -19.08
C LYS A 118 -17.39 -2.95 -18.46
N PRO A 119 -16.61 -3.50 -17.51
CA PRO A 119 -15.30 -2.94 -17.22
C PRO A 119 -14.59 -2.89 -18.58
N PHE A 120 -14.32 -1.69 -19.05
CA PHE A 120 -13.50 -1.52 -20.23
C PHE A 120 -12.17 -2.19 -19.92
N ASP A 121 -11.72 -3.05 -20.82
CA ASP A 121 -10.38 -3.61 -20.69
C ASP A 121 -9.44 -2.42 -20.94
N GLU A 122 -8.71 -1.97 -19.92
CA GLU A 122 -7.85 -0.78 -19.96
C GLU A 122 -6.80 -0.86 -21.09
N HIS A 123 -6.66 -2.03 -21.70
CA HIS A 123 -5.87 -2.30 -22.89
C HIS A 123 -6.42 -1.71 -24.20
N ASP A 124 -7.69 -1.30 -24.27
CA ASP A 124 -8.36 -1.01 -25.56
C ASP A 124 -8.13 0.42 -26.09
N VAL A 125 -7.61 1.35 -25.27
CA VAL A 125 -7.36 2.75 -25.70
C VAL A 125 -5.95 3.18 -25.32
N GLY A 126 -5.22 3.80 -26.24
CA GLY A 126 -3.82 4.16 -26.04
C GLY A 126 -3.07 4.47 -27.34
N ILE A 127 -1.83 4.93 -27.19
CA ILE A 127 -0.92 5.20 -28.31
C ILE A 127 0.27 4.25 -28.19
N HIS A 128 0.40 3.34 -29.15
CA HIS A 128 1.46 2.34 -29.19
C HIS A 128 2.34 2.58 -30.42
N ILE A 129 3.63 2.85 -30.19
CA ILE A 129 4.60 3.10 -31.24
C ILE A 129 5.74 2.10 -31.09
N ILE A 130 5.84 1.18 -32.04
CA ILE A 130 6.89 0.18 -32.12
C ILE A 130 7.89 0.63 -33.19
N VAL A 131 9.15 0.80 -32.82
CA VAL A 131 10.20 1.32 -33.71
C VAL A 131 11.30 0.27 -33.98
N GLY A 132 11.82 0.28 -35.19
CA GLY A 132 12.95 -0.55 -35.61
C GLY A 132 14.31 0.00 -35.17
N ASP A 133 15.36 -0.44 -35.86
CA ASP A 133 16.77 -0.12 -35.55
C ASP A 133 17.25 1.28 -35.97
N ASP A 134 16.42 2.00 -36.73
CA ASP A 134 16.73 3.32 -37.29
C ASP A 134 16.47 4.49 -36.31
N GLU A 135 16.69 5.72 -36.81
CA GLU A 135 16.56 6.96 -36.04
C GLU A 135 15.09 7.24 -35.69
N VAL A 136 14.85 7.67 -34.46
CA VAL A 136 13.54 8.12 -33.99
C VAL A 136 13.67 9.54 -33.46
N THR A 137 12.90 10.46 -34.03
CA THR A 137 12.86 11.87 -33.62
C THR A 137 11.43 12.26 -33.28
N ILE A 138 11.20 12.62 -32.03
CA ILE A 138 9.96 13.23 -31.58
C ILE A 138 10.26 14.70 -31.28
N GLY A 139 9.89 15.55 -32.22
CA GLY A 139 10.22 16.98 -32.26
C GLY A 139 9.51 17.79 -31.19
N ASP A 140 9.98 19.03 -31.02
CA ASP A 140 9.50 19.95 -30.00
C ASP A 140 8.04 20.39 -30.19
N THR A 141 7.53 20.30 -31.42
CA THR A 141 6.12 20.58 -31.74
C THR A 141 5.21 19.36 -31.63
N ALA A 142 5.76 18.16 -31.39
CA ALA A 142 4.98 16.95 -31.28
C ALA A 142 4.01 17.01 -30.10
N LYS A 143 2.82 16.41 -30.26
CA LYS A 143 1.80 16.34 -29.20
C LYS A 143 1.26 14.93 -29.07
N PHE A 144 1.13 14.46 -27.83
CA PHE A 144 0.46 13.20 -27.53
C PHE A 144 -0.73 13.47 -26.63
N HIS A 145 -1.90 13.00 -27.04
CA HIS A 145 -3.12 13.12 -26.28
C HIS A 145 -3.73 11.72 -26.15
N THR A 146 -3.70 11.14 -24.95
CA THR A 146 -4.27 9.81 -24.71
C THR A 146 -5.01 9.76 -23.38
N THR A 147 -6.14 9.06 -23.35
CA THR A 147 -6.86 8.70 -22.10
C THR A 147 -6.35 7.38 -21.51
N GLY A 148 -5.54 6.63 -22.25
CA GLY A 148 -4.91 5.38 -21.83
C GLY A 148 -3.39 5.46 -21.78
N SER A 149 -2.71 4.38 -22.13
CA SER A 149 -1.25 4.32 -22.09
C SER A 149 -0.60 5.03 -23.29
N LEU A 150 0.64 5.50 -23.11
CA LEU A 150 1.55 5.88 -24.19
C LEU A 150 2.76 4.94 -24.12
N ILE A 151 2.92 4.08 -25.12
CA ILE A 151 4.02 3.12 -25.19
C ILE A 151 4.86 3.41 -26.44
N ILE A 152 6.13 3.71 -26.24
CA ILE A 152 7.11 3.84 -27.32
C ILE A 152 8.24 2.84 -27.07
N THR A 153 8.36 1.83 -27.93
CA THR A 153 9.20 0.66 -27.68
C THR A 153 9.89 0.13 -28.93
N ASP A 154 11.03 -0.54 -28.79
CA ASP A 154 11.60 -1.41 -29.83
C ASP A 154 11.31 -2.91 -29.60
N ASP A 155 10.52 -3.20 -28.57
CA ASP A 155 10.17 -4.54 -28.12
C ASP A 155 8.65 -4.69 -28.05
N GLU A 156 8.10 -5.44 -28.99
CA GLU A 156 6.65 -5.66 -29.10
C GLU A 156 6.09 -6.47 -27.93
N THR A 157 6.91 -7.25 -27.21
CA THR A 157 6.46 -8.02 -26.03
C THR A 157 6.02 -7.12 -24.88
N VAL A 158 6.41 -5.84 -24.90
CA VAL A 158 5.92 -4.82 -23.96
C VAL A 158 4.42 -4.60 -24.13
N LEU A 159 3.85 -4.83 -25.30
CA LEU A 159 2.41 -4.68 -25.51
C LEU A 159 1.57 -5.80 -24.90
N ASP A 160 2.20 -6.92 -24.52
CA ASP A 160 1.53 -8.04 -23.86
C ASP A 160 1.32 -7.80 -22.36
N SER A 161 1.98 -6.79 -21.79
CA SER A 161 1.88 -6.45 -20.36
C SER A 161 0.66 -5.59 -20.04
N THR A 162 0.12 -5.78 -18.84
CA THR A 162 -1.02 -4.99 -18.35
C THR A 162 -0.57 -3.65 -17.78
N PRO A 163 -1.44 -2.61 -17.79
CA PRO A 163 -1.17 -1.38 -17.08
C PRO A 163 -0.74 -1.64 -15.63
N ASP A 164 -1.42 -2.55 -14.91
CA ASP A 164 -1.07 -2.92 -13.53
C ASP A 164 0.34 -3.51 -13.41
N GLU A 165 0.75 -4.40 -14.31
CA GLU A 165 2.14 -4.92 -14.34
C GLU A 165 3.17 -3.80 -14.53
N PHE A 166 2.80 -2.72 -15.23
CA PHE A 166 3.66 -1.55 -15.38
C PHE A 166 3.66 -0.62 -14.16
N TYR A 167 2.53 -0.49 -13.47
CA TYR A 167 2.48 0.20 -12.17
C TYR A 167 3.45 -0.49 -11.21
N ASP A 168 3.36 -1.81 -11.10
CA ASP A 168 4.21 -2.61 -10.23
C ASP A 168 5.70 -2.43 -10.61
N GLN A 169 6.03 -2.43 -11.91
CA GLN A 169 7.40 -2.16 -12.38
C GLN A 169 7.92 -0.75 -12.06
N VAL A 170 7.05 0.25 -11.91
CA VAL A 170 7.46 1.61 -11.51
C VAL A 170 7.63 1.70 -9.99
N GLU A 171 6.86 0.93 -9.23
CA GLU A 171 6.86 0.95 -7.77
C GLU A 171 7.93 0.00 -7.17
N GLU A 172 8.39 -1.01 -7.91
CA GLU A 172 9.41 -1.96 -7.47
C GLU A 172 10.75 -1.80 -8.23
N VAL A 173 11.88 -1.96 -7.54
CA VAL A 173 13.22 -2.06 -8.15
C VAL A 173 13.86 -3.38 -7.74
N ALA A 174 14.23 -4.19 -8.72
CA ALA A 174 14.89 -5.48 -8.52
C ALA A 174 16.40 -5.31 -8.28
N GLU A 175 17.00 -6.25 -7.56
CA GLU A 175 18.44 -6.25 -7.22
C GLU A 175 19.36 -6.24 -8.45
N ASP A 176 18.91 -6.85 -9.54
CA ASP A 176 19.65 -7.02 -10.79
C ASP A 176 19.41 -5.89 -11.79
N ASP A 177 18.67 -4.84 -11.40
CA ASP A 177 18.36 -3.76 -12.32
C ASP A 177 19.63 -2.97 -12.73
N PRO A 178 19.71 -2.53 -14.01
CA PRO A 178 20.77 -1.65 -14.51
C PRO A 178 20.88 -0.35 -13.69
N PRO A 179 21.86 0.53 -13.99
CA PRO A 179 21.88 1.88 -13.42
C PRO A 179 20.48 2.52 -13.46
N THR A 180 19.95 2.81 -12.28
CA THR A 180 18.56 3.21 -12.08
C THR A 180 18.53 4.53 -11.32
N PHE A 181 17.66 5.42 -11.76
CA PHE A 181 17.32 6.68 -11.12
C PHE A 181 15.80 6.73 -10.94
N ALA A 182 15.32 6.61 -9.71
CA ALA A 182 13.90 6.56 -9.42
C ALA A 182 13.59 7.07 -8.01
N PRO A 183 12.56 7.92 -7.83
CA PRO A 183 11.81 7.99 -6.57
C PRO A 183 11.03 6.68 -6.35
N LEU A 184 11.39 5.90 -5.34
CA LEU A 184 10.70 4.66 -4.96
C LEU A 184 9.81 4.84 -3.73
N PRO A 185 8.76 4.04 -3.55
CA PRO A 185 8.13 3.87 -2.25
C PRO A 185 9.18 3.51 -1.17
N PRO A 186 9.06 3.98 0.09
CA PRO A 186 10.07 3.75 1.11
C PRO A 186 10.16 2.30 1.58
N ASP A 187 9.08 1.54 1.44
CA ASP A 187 8.93 0.11 1.73
C ASP A 187 9.50 -0.80 0.64
N ALA A 188 9.84 -0.28 -0.54
CA ALA A 188 10.53 -1.06 -1.57
C ALA A 188 11.83 -1.64 -0.98
N ALA A 189 11.97 -2.97 -0.94
CA ALA A 189 13.06 -3.67 -0.28
C ALA A 189 14.42 -3.02 -0.60
N ILE A 190 15.05 -2.42 0.41
CA ILE A 190 16.42 -1.93 0.28
C ILE A 190 17.31 -3.13 0.56
N PHE A 191 18.02 -3.60 -0.48
CA PHE A 191 19.11 -4.54 -0.29
C PHE A 191 20.10 -3.96 0.72
N GLY A 192 20.35 -4.73 1.78
CA GLY A 192 21.00 -4.28 3.00
C GLY A 192 22.28 -3.49 2.75
N ASP A 193 22.42 -2.40 3.51
CA ASP A 193 23.64 -1.61 3.70
C ASP A 193 24.57 -1.63 2.48
N MET A 194 24.13 -1.00 1.40
CA MET A 194 25.00 -0.71 0.27
C MET A 194 26.21 0.02 0.83
N ASP A 195 27.35 -0.67 0.82
CA ASP A 195 28.66 -0.15 1.16
C ASP A 195 28.90 1.12 0.32
N THR A 196 28.53 2.25 0.91
CA THR A 196 28.73 3.60 0.34
C THR A 196 30.21 3.92 0.21
N ASN A 197 31.09 3.06 0.77
CA ASN A 197 32.54 3.13 0.62
C ASN A 197 33.06 2.19 -0.48
N GLY A 198 32.68 2.48 -1.73
CA GLY A 198 33.74 2.59 -2.73
C GLY A 198 33.94 1.48 -3.78
N ASP A 199 33.04 0.53 -3.94
CA ASP A 199 33.02 -0.33 -5.15
C ASP A 199 31.88 0.06 -6.11
N ALA A 200 31.79 1.36 -6.38
CA ALA A 200 31.30 1.77 -7.69
C ALA A 200 32.27 1.17 -8.73
N ASN A 201 31.80 0.18 -9.49
CA ASN A 201 32.43 -0.35 -10.71
C ASN A 201 33.46 -1.49 -10.51
N THR A 202 33.07 -2.78 -10.65
CA THR A 202 33.97 -3.76 -11.32
C THR A 202 33.34 -5.01 -11.94
N ASN A 203 32.18 -5.54 -11.53
CA ASN A 203 31.77 -6.89 -11.99
C ASN A 203 30.63 -6.99 -13.00
N GLY A 204 29.99 -5.87 -13.39
CA GLY A 204 29.25 -5.84 -14.65
C GLY A 204 30.22 -5.74 -15.80
N GLN A 205 30.78 -6.86 -16.29
CA GLN A 205 31.47 -6.89 -17.58
C GLN A 205 30.60 -6.13 -18.59
N PRO A 206 31.10 -5.10 -19.30
CA PRO A 206 30.31 -4.37 -20.27
C PRO A 206 29.66 -5.37 -21.21
N LYS A 207 28.32 -5.49 -21.12
CA LYS A 207 27.51 -6.40 -21.94
C LYS A 207 27.97 -6.19 -23.37
N VAL A 208 28.41 -7.26 -24.05
CA VAL A 208 29.01 -7.17 -25.39
C VAL A 208 28.11 -6.34 -26.27
N VAL A 209 28.53 -5.11 -26.51
CA VAL A 209 27.69 -4.10 -27.10
C VAL A 209 27.58 -4.42 -28.58
N GLY A 210 26.36 -4.68 -29.06
CA GLY A 210 26.08 -4.77 -30.50
C GLY A 210 26.51 -3.48 -31.22
N PRO A 211 26.50 -3.48 -32.57
CA PRO A 211 26.74 -2.24 -33.31
C PRO A 211 25.85 -1.11 -32.77
N ALA A 212 26.42 0.09 -32.63
CA ALA A 212 25.66 1.26 -32.17
C ALA A 212 24.51 1.53 -33.15
N MET A 213 23.31 1.54 -32.61
CA MET A 213 22.10 1.94 -33.32
C MET A 213 21.98 3.47 -33.32
N LEU A 214 21.12 3.99 -34.19
CA LEU A 214 20.85 5.43 -34.27
C LEU A 214 20.09 5.91 -33.03
N PRO A 215 20.26 7.19 -32.63
CA PRO A 215 19.69 7.69 -31.40
C PRO A 215 18.15 7.81 -31.48
N VAL A 216 17.51 7.75 -30.30
CA VAL A 216 16.14 8.22 -30.09
C VAL A 216 16.22 9.60 -29.45
N THR A 217 15.54 10.60 -30.01
CA THR A 217 15.46 11.95 -29.43
C THR A 217 14.01 12.29 -29.12
N ILE A 218 13.77 12.74 -27.90
CA ILE A 218 12.46 13.14 -27.39
C ILE A 218 12.56 14.58 -26.86
N SER A 219 11.64 15.42 -27.31
CA SER A 219 11.56 16.85 -26.98
C SER A 219 10.11 17.35 -27.04
N GLY A 220 9.86 18.56 -26.54
CA GLY A 220 8.55 19.21 -26.62
C GLY A 220 7.79 19.27 -25.29
N GLU A 221 6.53 19.68 -25.32
CA GLU A 221 5.68 19.81 -24.14
C GLU A 221 4.40 18.97 -24.31
N TRP A 222 4.24 17.93 -23.49
CA TRP A 222 3.19 16.93 -23.67
C TRP A 222 2.44 16.60 -22.38
N PRO A 223 1.13 16.38 -22.46
CA PRO A 223 0.19 17.05 -23.37
C PRO A 223 0.34 18.58 -23.35
N ASP A 224 -0.30 19.22 -24.32
CA ASP A 224 -0.39 20.67 -24.40
C ASP A 224 -1.10 21.22 -23.15
N PRO A 225 -0.50 22.14 -22.38
CA PRO A 225 -1.13 22.69 -21.18
C PRO A 225 -2.42 23.45 -21.47
N ASP A 226 -2.61 23.95 -22.69
CA ASP A 226 -3.84 24.64 -23.11
C ASP A 226 -4.97 23.65 -23.48
N ASP A 227 -4.66 22.36 -23.64
CA ASP A 227 -5.60 21.28 -23.99
C ASP A 227 -5.24 19.97 -23.26
N PRO A 228 -5.36 19.94 -21.91
CA PRO A 228 -5.03 18.77 -21.13
C PRO A 228 -5.98 17.61 -21.46
N PRO A 229 -5.51 16.35 -21.41
CA PRO A 229 -6.37 15.20 -21.59
C PRO A 229 -7.43 15.17 -20.51
N PRO A 230 -8.63 14.67 -20.83
CA PRO A 230 -9.60 14.38 -19.79
C PRO A 230 -8.98 13.38 -18.81
N ALA A 231 -9.43 13.43 -17.56
CA ALA A 231 -8.97 12.53 -16.52
C ALA A 231 -9.17 11.08 -16.99
N GLY A 232 -8.08 10.36 -17.22
CA GLY A 232 -8.08 8.96 -17.66
C GLY A 232 -7.88 8.04 -16.47
N ASP A 233 -8.41 6.81 -16.53
CA ASP A 233 -8.40 5.88 -15.40
C ASP A 233 -7.00 5.68 -14.79
N ARG A 234 -5.94 5.66 -15.64
CA ARG A 234 -4.55 5.37 -15.25
C ARG A 234 -3.52 5.87 -16.30
N PRO A 235 -2.99 7.11 -16.21
CA PRO A 235 -2.00 7.58 -17.17
C PRO A 235 -0.62 6.96 -16.92
N VAL A 236 -0.25 5.95 -17.73
CA VAL A 236 1.07 5.29 -17.71
C VAL A 236 1.80 5.52 -19.03
N TRP A 237 3.00 6.10 -18.95
CA TRP A 237 3.86 6.32 -20.11
C TRP A 237 5.12 5.47 -20.01
N ILE A 238 5.41 4.74 -21.09
CA ILE A 238 6.46 3.73 -21.14
C ILE A 238 7.34 3.99 -22.35
N PHE A 239 8.63 4.16 -22.09
CA PHE A 239 9.65 4.28 -23.10
C PHE A 239 10.63 3.14 -22.90
N ARG A 240 10.64 2.13 -23.77
CA ARG A 240 11.48 0.93 -23.58
C ARG A 240 12.28 0.59 -24.82
N PHE A 241 13.60 0.69 -24.70
CA PHE A 241 14.53 0.41 -25.79
C PHE A 241 15.58 -0.61 -25.34
N ASN A 242 15.62 -1.76 -26.00
CA ASN A 242 16.58 -2.82 -25.73
C ASN A 242 17.85 -2.72 -26.60
N GLY A 243 17.77 -2.01 -27.73
CA GLY A 243 18.88 -1.76 -28.63
C GLY A 243 19.99 -0.89 -28.05
N ASN A 244 21.24 -1.08 -28.51
CA ASN A 244 22.36 -0.21 -28.14
C ASN A 244 22.28 1.15 -28.83
N ARG A 245 21.35 2.00 -28.38
CA ARG A 245 21.16 3.37 -28.85
C ARG A 245 21.18 4.38 -27.70
N PRO A 246 21.73 5.58 -27.91
CA PRO A 246 21.50 6.69 -26.99
C PRO A 246 20.03 7.13 -27.03
N LEU A 247 19.44 7.34 -25.84
CA LEU A 247 18.16 8.03 -25.68
C LEU A 247 18.45 9.45 -25.20
N ASN A 248 18.09 10.47 -25.98
CA ASN A 248 18.28 11.87 -25.65
C ASN A 248 16.93 12.50 -25.30
N LEU A 249 16.79 12.96 -24.06
CA LEU A 249 15.66 13.75 -23.59
C LEU A 249 16.14 15.20 -23.50
N ASP A 250 15.69 16.07 -24.42
CA ASP A 250 16.14 17.47 -24.48
C ASP A 250 14.97 18.44 -24.64
N GLY A 251 14.81 19.37 -23.70
CA GLY A 251 13.71 20.34 -23.74
C GLY A 251 12.35 19.66 -23.66
N TRP A 252 12.23 18.62 -22.83
CA TRP A 252 11.02 17.81 -22.71
C TRP A 252 10.26 18.15 -21.42
N THR A 253 9.03 18.63 -21.56
CA THR A 253 8.10 18.88 -20.45
C THR A 253 6.95 17.88 -20.54
N VAL A 254 6.70 17.16 -19.46
CA VAL A 254 5.54 16.27 -19.32
C VAL A 254 4.56 16.86 -18.33
N ASN A 255 3.30 16.95 -18.72
CA ASN A 255 2.17 17.47 -17.96
C ASN A 255 1.11 16.37 -17.84
N GLY A 256 1.21 15.47 -16.86
CA GLY A 256 0.21 14.42 -16.69
C GLY A 256 -1.23 14.97 -16.67
N PRO A 257 -2.24 14.18 -17.07
CA PRO A 257 -3.62 14.53 -16.77
C PRO A 257 -3.88 14.34 -15.27
N PRO A 258 -4.84 15.08 -14.69
CA PRO A 258 -5.27 14.83 -13.31
C PRO A 258 -5.79 13.39 -13.18
N ALA A 259 -5.45 12.72 -12.08
CA ALA A 259 -6.00 11.42 -11.81
C ALA A 259 -7.50 11.54 -11.46
N PRO A 260 -8.36 10.61 -11.92
CA PRO A 260 -9.77 10.62 -11.58
C PRO A 260 -10.00 10.40 -10.09
N ASP A 261 -10.97 11.14 -9.55
CA ASP A 261 -11.51 10.88 -8.22
C ASP A 261 -12.25 9.53 -8.19
N GLY A 262 -12.32 8.96 -7.00
CA GLY A 262 -13.15 7.82 -6.72
C GLY A 262 -14.62 8.19 -6.87
N ALA A 263 -15.38 7.36 -7.58
CA ALA A 263 -16.82 7.56 -7.67
C ALA A 263 -17.46 7.52 -6.27
N ASP A 264 -18.35 8.46 -5.99
CA ASP A 264 -19.14 8.49 -4.76
C ASP A 264 -20.13 7.32 -4.70
N ALA A 265 -20.58 7.03 -3.49
CA ALA A 265 -21.71 6.15 -3.27
C ALA A 265 -22.97 6.74 -3.91
N ASP A 266 -23.74 5.88 -4.58
CA ASP A 266 -25.08 6.22 -5.02
C ASP A 266 -26.06 5.23 -4.36
N PRO A 267 -26.79 5.66 -3.33
CA PRO A 267 -27.69 4.78 -2.59
C PRO A 267 -28.88 4.31 -3.44
N ASP A 268 -29.24 5.03 -4.51
CA ASP A 268 -30.36 4.65 -5.38
C ASP A 268 -30.00 3.49 -6.31
N ASN A 269 -28.70 3.28 -6.59
CA ASN A 269 -28.21 2.22 -7.47
C ASN A 269 -27.33 1.16 -6.75
N ASN A 270 -27.23 1.25 -5.42
CA ASN A 270 -26.38 0.38 -4.58
C ASN A 270 -24.89 0.42 -5.00
N ARG A 271 -24.43 1.54 -5.54
CA ARG A 271 -23.03 1.76 -5.86
C ARG A 271 -22.26 2.06 -4.58
N GLN A 272 -21.21 1.28 -4.38
CA GLN A 272 -20.23 1.53 -3.35
C GLN A 272 -19.25 2.60 -3.83
N PRO A 273 -18.77 3.46 -2.91
CA PRO A 273 -17.75 4.44 -3.26
C PRO A 273 -16.46 3.73 -3.67
N LYS A 274 -15.66 4.39 -4.50
CA LYS A 274 -14.39 3.84 -5.02
C LYS A 274 -13.19 4.63 -4.51
N ARG A 275 -12.03 3.97 -4.48
CA ARG A 275 -10.75 4.63 -4.19
C ARG A 275 -10.41 5.62 -5.30
N GLY A 276 -9.78 6.74 -4.93
CA GLY A 276 -9.17 7.67 -5.89
C GLY A 276 -8.06 7.01 -6.70
N LYS A 277 -7.89 7.42 -7.95
CA LYS A 277 -6.87 6.85 -8.85
C LYS A 277 -5.50 7.45 -8.60
N ASN A 278 -4.46 6.69 -8.88
CA ASN A 278 -3.09 7.16 -8.74
C ASN A 278 -2.76 8.22 -9.81
N GLY A 279 -1.90 9.18 -9.46
CA GLY A 279 -1.27 10.10 -10.42
C GLY A 279 -0.43 9.39 -11.47
N MET A 280 0.07 10.15 -12.43
CA MET A 280 0.79 9.63 -13.58
C MET A 280 2.03 8.79 -13.22
N ARG A 281 2.25 7.73 -13.98
CA ARG A 281 3.47 6.92 -13.91
C ARG A 281 4.27 7.04 -15.20
N ILE A 282 5.57 7.32 -15.07
CA ILE A 282 6.49 7.35 -16.19
C ILE A 282 7.59 6.31 -15.95
N ASN A 283 7.75 5.38 -16.89
CA ASN A 283 8.84 4.40 -16.89
C ASN A 283 9.71 4.57 -18.14
N ILE A 284 10.98 4.92 -17.96
CA ILE A 284 11.94 5.09 -19.04
C ILE A 284 13.03 4.04 -18.89
N TRP A 285 13.14 3.14 -19.85
CA TRP A 285 14.10 2.05 -19.86
C TRP A 285 14.91 2.06 -21.15
N ASN A 286 16.23 2.24 -21.04
CA ASN A 286 17.17 2.03 -22.13
C ASN A 286 18.17 0.92 -21.78
N ASN A 287 17.80 -0.31 -22.10
CA ASN A 287 18.54 -1.53 -21.79
C ASN A 287 19.83 -1.71 -22.62
N GLY A 288 19.96 -1.03 -23.75
CA GLY A 288 21.14 -1.20 -24.61
C GLY A 288 22.12 -0.01 -24.61
N GLY A 289 21.69 1.20 -24.23
CA GLY A 289 22.52 2.39 -24.32
C GLY A 289 22.33 3.40 -23.19
N PRO A 290 22.99 4.58 -23.27
CA PRO A 290 22.88 5.62 -22.26
C PRO A 290 21.58 6.44 -22.41
N ILE A 291 21.13 7.05 -21.32
CA ILE A 291 20.12 8.11 -21.34
C ILE A 291 20.81 9.45 -21.06
N ASN A 292 20.61 10.42 -21.94
CA ASN A 292 21.10 11.79 -21.78
C ASN A 292 19.91 12.72 -21.51
N VAL A 293 19.98 13.49 -20.43
CA VAL A 293 18.88 14.35 -19.95
C VAL A 293 19.33 15.80 -19.94
N ALA A 294 18.60 16.67 -20.64
CA ALA A 294 18.84 18.10 -20.67
C ALA A 294 17.51 18.87 -20.67
N ASN A 295 17.33 19.78 -19.70
CA ASN A 295 16.15 20.67 -19.64
C ASN A 295 14.82 19.90 -19.65
N VAL A 296 14.69 18.93 -18.74
CA VAL A 296 13.52 18.07 -18.63
C VAL A 296 12.69 18.45 -17.41
N VAL A 297 11.37 18.47 -17.57
CA VAL A 297 10.40 18.73 -16.50
C VAL A 297 9.32 17.65 -16.53
N PHE A 298 9.10 16.97 -15.41
CA PHE A 298 8.03 15.99 -15.25
C PHE A 298 7.03 16.47 -14.22
N ASN A 299 5.83 16.86 -14.65
CA ASN A 299 4.68 17.14 -13.80
C ASN A 299 3.79 15.91 -13.79
N LEU A 300 3.93 15.06 -12.76
CA LEU A 300 3.34 13.72 -12.72
C LEU A 300 1.92 13.67 -12.12
N THR A 301 1.34 14.85 -11.90
CA THR A 301 -0.01 15.08 -11.36
C THR A 301 -0.35 14.49 -10.01
N ASP A 302 -1.43 15.04 -9.48
CA ASP A 302 -1.97 14.67 -8.19
C ASP A 302 -2.69 13.31 -8.30
N GLY A 303 -2.75 12.59 -7.19
CA GLY A 303 -3.68 11.47 -7.05
C GLY A 303 -5.11 11.97 -6.87
N GLY A 304 -6.09 11.21 -7.36
CA GLY A 304 -7.51 11.56 -7.24
C GLY A 304 -8.01 11.36 -5.82
N ASP A 305 -9.02 12.12 -5.43
CA ASP A 305 -9.66 12.00 -4.12
C ASP A 305 -10.43 10.68 -4.01
N GLY A 306 -10.60 10.17 -2.80
CA GLY A 306 -11.44 9.00 -2.54
C GLY A 306 -12.93 9.34 -2.60
N GLY A 307 -13.75 8.38 -3.06
CA GLY A 307 -15.19 8.58 -3.15
C GLY A 307 -15.87 8.68 -1.79
N ASP A 308 -16.85 9.57 -1.70
CA ASP A 308 -17.64 9.82 -0.50
C ASP A 308 -18.73 8.75 -0.32
N ASP A 309 -19.06 8.42 0.94
CA ASP A 309 -20.17 7.54 1.27
C ASP A 309 -21.28 8.25 2.04
N MET A 310 -22.52 7.91 1.73
CA MET A 310 -23.70 8.48 2.37
C MET A 310 -24.76 7.43 2.66
N ASP A 311 -25.27 7.41 3.90
CA ASP A 311 -26.35 6.51 4.31
C ASP A 311 -27.35 7.20 5.27
N THR A 312 -28.43 6.52 5.61
CA THR A 312 -29.48 6.98 6.51
C THR A 312 -29.71 5.97 7.63
N CYS A 313 -29.39 6.33 8.87
CA CYS A 313 -29.48 5.46 10.05
C CYS A 313 -28.84 4.07 9.90
N ALA A 314 -27.69 4.04 9.24
CA ALA A 314 -26.94 2.82 8.97
C ALA A 314 -25.43 3.14 8.97
N SER A 315 -24.66 2.65 7.99
CA SER A 315 -23.20 2.75 8.01
C SER A 315 -22.67 3.33 6.71
N ALA A 316 -21.88 4.39 6.79
CA ALA A 316 -21.18 4.99 5.66
C ALA A 316 -19.66 4.87 5.86
N THR A 317 -18.93 4.48 4.83
CA THR A 317 -17.46 4.39 4.83
C THR A 317 -16.89 4.95 3.52
N GLY A 318 -16.25 6.11 3.60
CA GLY A 318 -15.53 6.70 2.48
C GLY A 318 -14.38 5.79 2.00
N LYS A 319 -13.80 6.09 0.83
CA LYS A 319 -12.65 5.33 0.31
C LYS A 319 -11.34 6.11 0.32
N PRO A 320 -10.18 5.45 0.36
CA PRO A 320 -8.90 6.16 0.38
C PRO A 320 -8.66 6.98 -0.89
N GLY A 321 -7.82 8.00 -0.78
CA GLY A 321 -7.30 8.72 -1.94
C GLY A 321 -6.32 7.90 -2.80
N GLY A 322 -5.98 8.47 -3.94
CA GLY A 322 -4.95 7.95 -4.85
C GLY A 322 -3.55 8.47 -4.53
N ASN A 323 -2.52 7.67 -4.80
CA ASN A 323 -1.14 8.11 -4.57
C ASN A 323 -0.74 9.16 -5.61
N SER A 324 0.14 10.10 -5.22
CA SER A 324 0.76 11.04 -6.17
C SER A 324 1.51 10.34 -7.30
N GLY A 325 1.83 11.06 -8.36
CA GLY A 325 2.61 10.58 -9.50
C GLY A 325 3.97 9.97 -9.15
N ASN A 326 4.47 9.08 -9.99
CA ASN A 326 5.78 8.43 -9.80
C ASN A 326 6.58 8.25 -11.09
N PHE A 327 7.89 8.12 -10.96
CA PHE A 327 8.82 8.10 -12.08
C PHE A 327 9.95 7.10 -11.86
N ARG A 328 10.33 6.42 -12.94
CA ARG A 328 11.49 5.54 -12.98
C ARG A 328 12.28 5.72 -14.28
N MET A 329 13.60 5.79 -14.16
CA MET A 329 14.54 5.77 -15.29
C MET A 329 15.63 4.73 -15.08
N THR A 330 15.87 3.88 -16.08
CA THR A 330 16.86 2.81 -16.02
C THR A 330 17.67 2.78 -17.32
N ALA A 331 19.01 2.74 -17.25
CA ALA A 331 19.88 2.75 -18.42
C ALA A 331 21.13 1.88 -18.27
N SER A 332 21.39 0.97 -19.20
CA SER A 332 22.60 0.13 -19.15
C SER A 332 23.88 0.90 -19.49
N GLY A 333 23.79 1.93 -20.34
CA GLY A 333 24.92 2.80 -20.70
C GLY A 333 25.18 3.93 -19.68
N GLY A 334 24.40 4.01 -18.62
CA GLY A 334 24.40 5.10 -17.64
C GLY A 334 23.42 6.22 -17.96
N ILE A 335 23.19 7.09 -16.98
CA ILE A 335 22.27 8.23 -17.04
C ILE A 335 23.09 9.51 -16.87
N ASN A 336 23.07 10.40 -17.86
CA ASN A 336 23.85 11.63 -17.89
C ASN A 336 22.94 12.85 -17.89
N MET A 337 22.84 13.53 -16.76
CA MET A 337 22.05 14.76 -16.61
C MET A 337 22.91 15.97 -16.93
N THR A 338 22.96 16.37 -18.20
CA THR A 338 23.79 17.49 -18.67
C THR A 338 23.11 18.85 -18.47
N GLY A 339 21.79 18.87 -18.30
CA GLY A 339 20.99 20.04 -17.93
C GLY A 339 20.01 19.75 -16.79
N PRO A 340 19.17 20.73 -16.41
CA PRO A 340 18.18 20.58 -15.35
C PRO A 340 17.22 19.42 -15.60
N LEU A 341 16.92 18.66 -14.55
CA LEU A 341 15.83 17.69 -14.47
C LEU A 341 14.94 18.08 -13.29
N THR A 342 13.71 18.51 -13.55
CA THR A 342 12.73 18.84 -12.51
C THR A 342 11.66 17.76 -12.47
N ILE A 343 11.38 17.22 -11.28
CA ILE A 343 10.35 16.21 -11.08
C ILE A 343 9.37 16.76 -10.05
N ASN A 344 8.13 17.00 -10.45
CA ASN A 344 7.03 17.42 -9.62
C ASN A 344 6.08 16.21 -9.46
N PRO A 345 6.16 15.47 -8.33
CA PRO A 345 5.37 14.26 -8.14
C PRO A 345 3.87 14.53 -8.01
N GLY A 346 3.46 15.76 -7.70
CA GLY A 346 2.08 16.10 -7.37
C GLY A 346 1.74 15.88 -5.90
N ILE A 347 0.50 16.20 -5.56
CA ILE A 347 -0.15 16.02 -4.26
C ILE A 347 -0.82 14.63 -4.24
N ALA A 348 -0.81 13.93 -3.11
CA ALA A 348 -1.59 12.70 -2.98
C ALA A 348 -3.07 13.03 -2.70
N GLY A 349 -4.00 12.21 -3.20
CA GLY A 349 -5.43 12.46 -3.08
C GLY A 349 -5.95 12.34 -1.66
N SER A 350 -6.98 13.13 -1.36
CA SER A 350 -7.66 13.13 -0.06
C SER A 350 -8.48 11.86 0.13
N GLY A 351 -8.72 11.45 1.38
CA GLY A 351 -9.65 10.39 1.70
C GLY A 351 -11.09 10.85 1.52
N GLY A 352 -11.95 9.96 1.03
CA GLY A 352 -13.39 10.19 0.93
C GLY A 352 -14.05 10.31 2.30
N SER A 353 -15.04 11.20 2.37
CA SER A 353 -15.84 11.47 3.56
C SER A 353 -16.94 10.41 3.75
N ALA A 354 -17.46 10.32 4.97
CA ALA A 354 -18.61 9.46 5.28
C ALA A 354 -19.68 10.24 6.04
N THR A 355 -20.92 10.19 5.55
CA THR A 355 -22.05 10.87 6.18
C THR A 355 -23.20 9.91 6.42
N VAL A 356 -23.59 9.70 7.67
CA VAL A 356 -24.85 9.03 8.02
C VAL A 356 -25.82 10.07 8.54
N THR A 357 -26.91 10.27 7.81
CA THR A 357 -27.96 11.22 8.19
C THR A 357 -29.07 10.55 8.97
N LYS A 358 -29.80 11.35 9.75
CA LYS A 358 -30.92 10.87 10.54
C LYS A 358 -32.09 10.42 9.67
N GLY A 359 -32.56 9.20 9.94
CA GLY A 359 -33.70 8.54 9.32
C GLY A 359 -34.98 8.59 10.16
N ALA A 360 -35.90 7.67 9.85
CA ALA A 360 -37.16 7.54 10.58
C ALA A 360 -36.94 7.07 12.02
N ALA A 361 -37.66 7.66 12.97
CA ALA A 361 -37.67 7.18 14.34
C ALA A 361 -38.12 5.71 14.44
N GLY A 362 -37.74 5.05 15.54
CA GLY A 362 -38.27 3.74 15.90
C GLY A 362 -39.80 3.70 15.83
N ALA A 363 -40.37 2.55 15.49
CA ALA A 363 -41.82 2.44 15.41
C ALA A 363 -42.47 2.67 16.78
N THR A 364 -43.58 3.41 16.77
CA THR A 364 -44.41 3.59 17.97
C THR A 364 -45.04 2.25 18.36
N GLY A 365 -44.90 1.85 19.62
CA GLY A 365 -45.32 0.55 20.14
C GLY A 365 -45.95 0.66 21.52
N CYS A 366 -46.27 -0.46 22.19
CA CYS A 366 -46.52 -0.37 23.63
C CYS A 366 -45.23 0.12 24.26
N ASP A 367 -44.19 -0.70 24.27
CA ASP A 367 -42.85 -0.13 24.35
C ASP A 367 -42.49 0.36 22.94
N GLY A 368 -42.06 1.61 22.83
CA GLY A 368 -41.56 2.14 21.56
C GLY A 368 -40.29 1.41 21.12
N ASP A 369 -40.11 1.22 19.82
CA ASP A 369 -38.91 0.58 19.30
C ASP A 369 -37.69 1.49 19.45
N MET A 370 -36.51 0.90 19.64
CA MET A 370 -35.26 1.64 19.68
C MET A 370 -34.95 2.28 18.31
N GLY A 371 -34.39 3.48 18.32
CA GLY A 371 -33.85 4.11 17.13
C GLY A 371 -32.63 3.34 16.60
N ALA A 372 -32.49 3.26 15.29
CA ALA A 372 -31.33 2.64 14.67
C ALA A 372 -30.04 3.44 14.95
N SER A 373 -28.95 2.71 15.23
CA SER A 373 -27.62 3.28 15.40
C SER A 373 -27.00 3.70 14.07
N SER A 374 -25.98 4.54 14.11
CA SER A 374 -25.32 5.10 12.92
C SER A 374 -23.82 5.11 13.07
N THR A 375 -23.11 4.72 12.01
CA THR A 375 -21.64 4.69 11.99
C THR A 375 -21.11 5.37 10.73
N ALA A 376 -20.33 6.43 10.88
CA ALA A 376 -19.61 7.07 9.78
C ALA A 376 -18.10 6.88 9.93
N THR A 377 -17.43 6.39 8.89
CA THR A 377 -15.98 6.24 8.87
C THR A 377 -15.37 6.94 7.65
N GLY A 378 -14.70 8.06 7.88
CA GLY A 378 -13.93 8.76 6.84
C GLY A 378 -12.68 7.96 6.48
N ALA A 379 -12.21 8.08 5.25
CA ALA A 379 -11.08 7.30 4.77
C ALA A 379 -9.74 8.02 4.96
N LYS A 380 -8.66 7.23 5.01
CA LYS A 380 -7.30 7.78 5.06
C LYS A 380 -6.95 8.56 3.79
N GLY A 381 -6.28 9.70 3.95
CA GLY A 381 -5.60 10.39 2.86
C GLY A 381 -4.43 9.58 2.31
N ALA A 382 -4.13 9.72 1.02
CA ALA A 382 -3.07 8.95 0.38
C ALA A 382 -1.67 9.44 0.79
N ASP A 383 -0.73 8.51 0.87
CA ASP A 383 0.66 8.82 1.21
C ASP A 383 1.40 9.43 -0.01
N ASN A 384 2.35 10.32 0.26
CA ASN A 384 3.29 10.86 -0.73
C ASN A 384 4.73 10.58 -0.31
N LYS A 385 5.07 9.30 -0.28
CA LYS A 385 6.39 8.83 0.13
C LYS A 385 7.23 8.51 -1.10
N LYS A 386 8.45 9.04 -1.16
CA LYS A 386 9.41 8.83 -2.24
C LYS A 386 10.81 8.58 -1.65
N ARG A 387 11.62 7.82 -2.37
CA ARG A 387 13.01 7.52 -2.04
C ARG A 387 13.82 7.67 -3.29
N LEU A 388 14.65 8.71 -3.35
CA LEU A 388 15.46 8.93 -4.52
C LEU A 388 16.66 7.98 -4.51
N LEU A 389 16.59 6.95 -5.36
CA LEU A 389 17.68 6.03 -5.61
C LEU A 389 18.43 6.46 -6.86
N ALA A 390 19.75 6.60 -6.77
CA ALA A 390 20.64 6.72 -7.93
C ALA A 390 21.71 5.64 -7.83
N ARG A 391 21.61 4.59 -8.66
CA ARG A 391 22.53 3.44 -8.67
C ARG A 391 23.30 3.37 -9.98
N GLY A 392 24.57 2.97 -9.92
CA GLY A 392 25.41 2.77 -11.10
C GLY A 392 25.98 4.06 -11.68
N ASN A 393 26.19 4.12 -13.00
CA ASN A 393 26.78 5.27 -13.68
C ASN A 393 25.74 6.38 -13.92
N VAL A 394 25.37 7.10 -12.85
CA VAL A 394 24.49 8.27 -12.90
C VAL A 394 25.32 9.53 -12.65
N THR A 395 25.33 10.46 -13.60
CA THR A 395 26.09 11.72 -13.51
C THR A 395 25.19 12.93 -13.60
N GLY A 396 25.61 14.05 -13.00
CA GLY A 396 24.87 15.32 -13.07
C GLY A 396 23.71 15.46 -12.07
N LEU A 397 23.70 14.69 -10.99
CA LEU A 397 22.65 14.75 -9.94
C LEU A 397 22.44 16.15 -9.33
N ALA A 398 23.46 17.02 -9.39
CA ALA A 398 23.36 18.43 -8.99
C ALA A 398 22.37 19.25 -9.83
N ASN A 399 21.95 18.73 -10.98
CA ASN A 399 20.96 19.33 -11.85
C ASN A 399 19.53 18.84 -11.55
N VAL A 400 19.34 17.93 -10.59
CA VAL A 400 18.03 17.39 -10.23
C VAL A 400 17.36 18.27 -9.19
N THR A 401 16.10 18.61 -9.47
CA THR A 401 15.17 19.22 -8.51
C THR A 401 13.95 18.33 -8.36
N ILE A 402 13.62 17.97 -7.13
CA ILE A 402 12.35 17.36 -6.78
C ILE A 402 11.45 18.47 -6.21
N GLY A 403 10.26 18.63 -6.77
CA GLY A 403 9.24 19.56 -6.28
C GLY A 403 8.71 19.17 -4.89
N PRO A 404 7.69 19.88 -4.40
CA PRO A 404 7.07 19.55 -3.12
C PRO A 404 6.47 18.14 -3.10
N LEU A 405 6.51 17.50 -1.94
CA LEU A 405 5.84 16.24 -1.64
C LEU A 405 4.75 16.52 -0.61
N ILE A 406 3.50 16.52 -1.05
CA ILE A 406 2.34 16.82 -0.19
C ILE A 406 1.45 15.58 -0.16
N ALA A 407 1.18 15.06 1.04
CA ALA A 407 0.27 13.93 1.21
C ALA A 407 -1.20 14.41 1.28
N GLY A 408 -2.14 13.48 1.11
CA GLY A 408 -3.57 13.80 1.08
C GLY A 408 -4.18 13.93 2.46
N ASP A 409 -5.20 14.79 2.60
CA ASP A 409 -5.94 14.95 3.85
C ASP A 409 -6.84 13.73 4.12
N GLY A 410 -7.11 13.44 5.39
CA GLY A 410 -8.06 12.42 5.81
C GLY A 410 -9.51 12.86 5.59
N GLY A 411 -10.37 11.91 5.20
CA GLY A 411 -11.79 12.14 4.98
C GLY A 411 -12.54 12.43 6.28
N SER A 412 -13.49 13.35 6.23
CA SER A 412 -14.32 13.69 7.40
C SER A 412 -15.43 12.66 7.63
N ALA A 413 -15.93 12.56 8.85
CA ALA A 413 -17.00 11.64 9.21
C ALA A 413 -18.11 12.35 9.98
N THR A 414 -19.37 12.14 9.62
CA THR A 414 -20.55 12.68 10.32
C THR A 414 -21.58 11.59 10.53
N ALA A 415 -21.99 11.33 11.77
CA ALA A 415 -23.00 10.32 12.09
C ALA A 415 -24.15 10.90 12.92
N GLU A 416 -25.38 10.78 12.43
CA GLU A 416 -26.61 11.13 13.15
C GLU A 416 -27.49 9.90 13.34
N ALA A 417 -27.72 9.49 14.59
CA ALA A 417 -28.54 8.32 14.88
C ALA A 417 -30.05 8.61 14.92
N CYS A 418 -30.84 7.56 14.72
CA CYS A 418 -32.31 7.65 14.70
C CYS A 418 -32.89 7.84 16.10
N ASP A 419 -34.00 8.57 16.19
CA ASP A 419 -34.74 8.69 17.46
C ASP A 419 -35.45 7.37 17.81
N GLY A 420 -35.70 7.15 19.10
CA GLY A 420 -36.58 6.08 19.58
C GLY A 420 -38.05 6.36 19.27
N GLY A 421 -38.85 5.30 19.11
CA GLY A 421 -40.28 5.39 18.95
C GLY A 421 -40.99 5.76 20.24
N ASP A 422 -42.11 6.49 20.17
CA ASP A 422 -42.93 6.76 21.35
C ASP A 422 -43.61 5.48 21.88
N GLY A 423 -43.87 5.44 23.18
CA GLY A 423 -44.69 4.41 23.83
C GLY A 423 -46.19 4.74 23.77
N PHE A 424 -47.03 3.71 23.69
CA PHE A 424 -48.48 3.85 23.72
C PHE A 424 -49.05 3.60 25.11
N ALA A 425 -49.97 4.46 25.54
CA ALA A 425 -50.67 4.33 26.81
C ALA A 425 -49.70 4.18 28.00
N CYS A 426 -49.89 3.28 28.93
CA CYS A 426 -49.07 3.16 30.15
C CYS A 426 -47.69 2.49 29.93
N CYS A 427 -47.13 2.58 28.72
CA CYS A 427 -45.93 1.87 28.30
C CYS A 427 -44.81 2.85 27.90
N SER A 428 -43.55 2.42 27.97
CA SER A 428 -42.38 3.31 27.89
C SER A 428 -41.99 3.66 26.44
N GLY A 429 -41.33 4.79 26.24
CA GLY A 429 -40.71 5.13 24.97
C GLY A 429 -39.46 4.29 24.68
N GLY A 430 -39.15 4.12 23.39
CA GLY A 430 -37.94 3.45 22.93
C GLY A 430 -36.69 4.29 23.12
N GLY A 431 -35.53 3.65 23.28
CA GLY A 431 -34.25 4.37 23.35
C GLY A 431 -33.87 5.02 22.02
N GLY A 432 -33.13 6.13 22.06
CA GLY A 432 -32.48 6.69 20.87
C GLY A 432 -31.33 5.79 20.40
N GLY A 433 -31.04 5.81 19.10
CA GLY A 433 -29.90 5.10 18.52
C GLY A 433 -28.56 5.75 18.88
N THR A 434 -27.50 4.96 18.89
CA THR A 434 -26.13 5.44 19.13
C THR A 434 -25.49 5.91 17.83
N ALA A 435 -24.78 7.03 17.85
CA ALA A 435 -23.99 7.53 16.74
C ALA A 435 -22.49 7.40 17.00
N THR A 436 -21.75 6.83 16.05
CA THR A 436 -20.29 6.71 16.09
C THR A 436 -19.70 7.33 14.83
N SER A 437 -18.74 8.23 14.99
CA SER A 437 -18.04 8.87 13.89
C SER A 437 -16.54 8.73 14.06
N LYS A 438 -15.84 8.25 13.03
CA LYS A 438 -14.38 8.13 13.01
C LYS A 438 -13.87 8.76 11.72
N ALA A 439 -13.15 9.86 11.83
CA ALA A 439 -12.56 10.48 10.66
C ALA A 439 -11.30 9.74 10.21
N GLY A 440 -10.91 9.94 8.96
CA GLY A 440 -9.71 9.35 8.38
C GLY A 440 -8.45 10.09 8.82
N ASP A 441 -7.35 9.36 8.94
CA ASP A 441 -6.03 9.96 9.16
C ASP A 441 -5.51 10.63 7.89
N GLY A 442 -4.69 11.67 8.05
CA GLY A 442 -3.93 12.26 6.96
C GLY A 442 -2.85 11.32 6.44
N GLY A 443 -2.53 11.44 5.16
CA GLY A 443 -1.47 10.69 4.51
C GLY A 443 -0.09 11.16 4.97
N GLU A 444 0.89 10.26 4.92
CA GLU A 444 2.27 10.60 5.28
C GLU A 444 3.07 11.04 4.06
N ALA A 445 3.95 12.02 4.22
CA ALA A 445 4.88 12.46 3.18
C ALA A 445 6.32 12.16 3.60
N SER A 446 7.12 11.61 2.68
CA SER A 446 8.54 11.42 2.96
C SER A 446 9.40 11.51 1.73
N LEU A 447 10.60 12.05 1.88
CA LEU A 447 11.64 11.94 0.88
C LEU A 447 12.96 11.49 1.50
N ASN A 448 13.41 10.30 1.11
CA ASN A 448 14.75 9.83 1.44
C ASN A 448 15.72 10.12 0.29
N VAL A 449 16.65 11.06 0.50
CA VAL A 449 17.74 11.41 -0.43
C VAL A 449 19.09 11.29 0.29
N SER A 450 19.53 10.08 0.60
CA SER A 450 20.81 9.90 1.27
C SER A 450 21.99 10.14 0.30
N GLY A 451 22.85 11.11 0.63
CA GLY A 451 24.17 11.29 0.00
C GLY A 451 24.20 11.94 -1.40
N LEU A 452 23.08 12.47 -1.91
CA LEU A 452 23.00 13.04 -3.26
C LEU A 452 22.80 14.57 -3.23
N PRO A 453 23.47 15.34 -4.11
CA PRO A 453 23.35 16.80 -4.17
C PRO A 453 22.07 17.25 -4.92
N VAL A 454 20.90 16.85 -4.44
CA VAL A 454 19.60 17.11 -5.10
C VAL A 454 18.88 18.24 -4.37
N THR A 455 18.22 19.13 -5.11
CA THR A 455 17.34 20.15 -4.50
C THR A 455 15.97 19.55 -4.26
N VAL A 456 15.41 19.72 -3.07
CA VAL A 456 14.13 19.15 -2.66
C VAL A 456 13.19 20.28 -2.22
N GLY A 457 11.93 20.22 -2.63
CA GLY A 457 10.86 21.11 -2.15
C GLY A 457 10.43 20.83 -0.70
N ALA A 458 9.30 21.42 -0.32
CA ALA A 458 8.69 21.14 0.99
C ALA A 458 8.17 19.70 1.05
N VAL A 459 8.20 19.07 2.23
CA VAL A 459 7.60 17.76 2.48
C VAL A 459 6.50 17.94 3.52
N ILE A 460 5.24 17.77 3.14
CA ILE A 460 4.08 18.16 3.96
C ILE A 460 3.16 16.95 4.14
N GLY A 461 2.95 16.53 5.39
CA GLY A 461 1.97 15.50 5.74
C GLY A 461 0.54 16.03 5.60
N GLY A 462 -0.41 15.14 5.32
CA GLY A 462 -1.82 15.50 5.20
C GLY A 462 -2.48 15.72 6.56
N ASN A 463 -3.51 16.55 6.63
CA ASN A 463 -4.27 16.76 7.86
C ASN A 463 -5.19 15.57 8.15
N GLY A 464 -5.50 15.32 9.42
CA GLY A 464 -6.55 14.39 9.81
C GLY A 464 -7.95 14.95 9.52
N GLY A 465 -8.90 14.08 9.22
CA GLY A 465 -10.30 14.47 9.01
C GLY A 465 -11.02 14.82 10.30
N ILE A 466 -12.16 15.53 10.17
CA ILE A 466 -13.00 15.94 11.31
C ILE A 466 -14.11 14.90 11.53
N ALA A 467 -14.37 14.54 12.79
CA ALA A 467 -15.45 13.62 13.16
C ALA A 467 -16.55 14.33 13.97
N ASP A 468 -17.80 14.20 13.54
CA ASP A 468 -19.00 14.65 14.27
C ASP A 468 -19.97 13.47 14.51
N ALA A 469 -20.42 13.27 15.74
CA ALA A 469 -21.42 12.25 16.08
C ALA A 469 -22.53 12.81 16.97
N THR A 470 -23.79 12.59 16.58
CA THR A 470 -24.98 13.02 17.32
C THR A 470 -25.92 11.84 17.58
N GLY A 471 -26.05 11.46 18.86
CA GLY A 471 -26.96 10.39 19.29
C GLY A 471 -28.44 10.74 19.08
N GLY A 472 -29.26 9.71 18.86
CA GLY A 472 -30.70 9.86 18.67
C GLY A 472 -31.41 10.22 19.97
N ASN A 473 -32.52 10.96 19.91
CA ASN A 473 -33.31 11.22 21.11
C ASN A 473 -34.13 9.99 21.50
N GLY A 474 -34.40 9.81 22.78
CA GLY A 474 -35.34 8.79 23.25
C GLY A 474 -36.79 9.15 22.92
N GLY A 475 -37.62 8.14 22.67
CA GLY A 475 -39.05 8.30 22.46
C GLY A 475 -39.77 8.67 23.76
N ASN A 476 -40.92 9.34 23.66
CA ASN A 476 -41.71 9.71 24.83
C ASN A 476 -42.46 8.50 25.39
N GLY A 477 -42.64 8.45 26.71
CA GLY A 477 -43.53 7.50 27.35
C GLY A 477 -44.99 7.83 27.08
N GLY A 478 -45.85 6.81 27.02
CA GLY A 478 -47.26 7.05 26.73
C GLY A 478 -48.06 7.55 27.94
N ASP A 479 -49.19 8.22 27.66
CA ASP A 479 -50.11 8.69 28.69
C ASP A 479 -51.00 7.57 29.26
N CYS A 480 -51.18 7.54 30.58
CA CYS A 480 -52.02 6.55 31.24
C CYS A 480 -53.27 7.15 31.91
N LYS A 481 -54.46 6.71 31.48
CA LYS A 481 -55.73 7.10 32.12
C LYS A 481 -55.97 6.40 33.45
N PHE A 482 -55.48 5.17 33.60
CA PHE A 482 -55.71 4.32 34.77
C PHE A 482 -54.44 3.52 35.10
N GLY A 483 -53.61 4.06 35.98
CA GLY A 483 -52.30 3.50 36.32
C GLY A 483 -51.20 4.55 36.18
N ASP A 484 -49.96 4.12 36.40
CA ASP A 484 -48.77 4.94 36.18
C ASP A 484 -48.55 5.11 34.67
N ALA A 485 -48.10 6.29 34.26
CA ALA A 485 -47.77 6.56 32.86
C ALA A 485 -46.42 5.93 32.47
N GLY A 486 -46.21 5.76 31.17
CA GLY A 486 -44.96 5.19 30.66
C GLY A 486 -43.78 6.14 30.85
N ASP A 487 -42.60 5.58 31.07
CA ASP A 487 -41.36 6.37 31.17
C ASP A 487 -40.88 6.77 29.76
N GLY A 488 -40.20 7.91 29.66
CA GLY A 488 -39.49 8.27 28.43
C GLY A 488 -38.30 7.33 28.19
N GLY A 489 -38.03 7.01 26.93
CA GLY A 489 -36.86 6.26 26.53
C GLY A 489 -35.57 7.05 26.74
N PRO A 490 -34.43 6.40 27.01
CA PRO A 490 -33.14 7.10 27.10
C PRO A 490 -32.71 7.67 25.74
N GLY A 491 -31.97 8.77 25.74
CA GLY A 491 -31.27 9.25 24.55
C GLY A 491 -30.08 8.34 24.22
N GLY A 492 -29.74 8.26 22.93
CA GLY A 492 -28.58 7.52 22.45
C GLY A 492 -27.28 8.28 22.61
N GLU A 493 -26.17 7.56 22.62
CA GLU A 493 -24.83 8.12 22.80
C GLU A 493 -24.27 8.67 21.48
N GLY A 494 -23.35 9.64 21.56
CA GLY A 494 -22.61 10.17 20.41
C GLY A 494 -21.10 10.11 20.67
N THR A 495 -20.37 9.32 19.89
CA THR A 495 -18.92 9.13 20.02
C THR A 495 -18.21 9.57 18.75
N ALA A 496 -17.27 10.51 18.85
CA ALA A 496 -16.53 11.02 17.71
C ALA A 496 -15.00 11.01 17.94
N THR A 497 -14.27 10.45 16.99
CA THR A 497 -12.79 10.38 17.00
C THR A 497 -12.25 11.05 15.74
N GLY A 498 -11.59 12.20 15.91
CA GLY A 498 -10.90 12.91 14.83
C GLY A 498 -9.71 12.11 14.28
N GLY A 499 -9.35 12.38 13.02
CA GLY A 499 -8.22 11.73 12.36
C GLY A 499 -6.88 12.28 12.85
N LYS A 500 -5.84 11.46 12.80
CA LYS A 500 -4.46 11.90 13.05
C LYS A 500 -3.93 12.70 11.85
N GLY A 501 -3.09 13.70 12.12
CA GLY A 501 -2.27 14.32 11.09
C GLY A 501 -1.18 13.35 10.60
N GLY A 502 -0.87 13.41 9.31
CA GLY A 502 0.17 12.60 8.68
C GLY A 502 1.57 13.10 9.00
N SER A 503 2.53 12.18 9.08
CA SER A 503 3.93 12.50 9.33
C SER A 503 4.63 13.08 8.09
N ALA A 504 5.70 13.84 8.29
CA ALA A 504 6.54 14.39 7.23
C ALA A 504 8.03 14.18 7.53
N THR A 505 8.78 13.59 6.59
CA THR A 505 10.24 13.36 6.78
C THR A 505 11.07 13.71 5.54
N GLY A 506 12.14 14.49 5.72
CA GLY A 506 13.06 14.93 4.65
C GLY A 506 12.76 16.34 4.14
N GLY A 507 13.78 17.03 3.64
CA GLY A 507 13.66 18.42 3.16
C GLY A 507 13.21 19.42 4.25
N ASP A 508 12.51 20.48 3.83
CA ASP A 508 11.77 21.37 4.74
C ASP A 508 10.44 20.68 5.11
N SER A 509 10.47 19.82 6.12
CA SER A 509 9.34 18.95 6.49
C SER A 509 8.35 19.62 7.46
N GLN A 510 7.06 19.46 7.22
CA GLN A 510 5.96 19.89 8.08
C GLN A 510 4.91 18.77 8.21
N GLY A 511 4.68 18.26 9.42
CA GLY A 511 3.59 17.31 9.67
C GLY A 511 2.21 17.94 9.47
N GLY A 512 1.20 17.10 9.23
CA GLY A 512 -0.19 17.55 9.14
C GLY A 512 -0.82 17.79 10.50
N ASP A 513 -1.85 18.63 10.54
CA ASP A 513 -2.63 18.88 11.74
C ASP A 513 -3.57 17.70 12.04
N ALA A 514 -3.84 17.43 13.32
CA ALA A 514 -4.85 16.46 13.71
C ALA A 514 -6.26 17.06 13.52
N GLY A 515 -7.23 16.20 13.19
CA GLY A 515 -8.62 16.59 13.10
C GLY A 515 -9.33 16.55 14.46
N ASP A 516 -10.39 17.34 14.58
CA ASP A 516 -11.21 17.41 15.79
C ASP A 516 -12.25 16.28 15.85
N GLY A 517 -12.54 15.75 17.05
CA GLY A 517 -13.67 14.88 17.34
C GLY A 517 -14.72 15.57 18.20
N ILE A 518 -15.96 15.69 17.71
CA ILE A 518 -17.09 16.32 18.41
C ILE A 518 -18.23 15.32 18.57
N GLY A 519 -18.41 14.78 19.79
CA GLY A 519 -19.49 13.87 20.13
C GLY A 519 -20.57 14.53 20.98
N SER A 520 -21.84 14.40 20.60
CA SER A 520 -22.99 14.89 21.35
C SER A 520 -24.04 13.80 21.59
N GLY A 521 -24.46 13.61 22.84
CA GLY A 521 -25.50 12.65 23.20
C GLY A 521 -26.91 13.17 22.88
N GLY A 522 -27.83 12.26 22.59
CA GLY A 522 -29.24 12.56 22.35
C GLY A 522 -29.99 12.88 23.65
N ASN A 523 -31.07 13.64 23.56
CA ASN A 523 -31.91 13.93 24.73
C ASN A 523 -32.75 12.70 25.11
N GLY A 524 -33.00 12.51 26.41
CA GLY A 524 -33.99 11.54 26.87
C GLY A 524 -35.41 11.96 26.51
N GLY A 525 -36.29 10.97 26.29
CA GLY A 525 -37.70 11.19 26.04
C GLY A 525 -38.44 11.73 27.27
N THR A 526 -39.55 12.41 27.08
CA THR A 526 -40.38 12.85 28.21
C THR A 526 -41.23 11.70 28.75
N GLY A 527 -41.46 11.65 30.05
CA GLY A 527 -42.40 10.70 30.65
C GLY A 527 -43.85 11.08 30.38
N GLY A 528 -44.74 10.09 30.25
CA GLY A 528 -46.14 10.32 29.95
C GLY A 528 -46.92 10.94 31.12
N ASP A 529 -48.04 11.58 30.81
CA ASP A 529 -48.94 12.15 31.80
C ASP A 529 -49.89 11.07 32.36
N SER A 530 -50.15 11.11 33.67
CA SER A 530 -51.11 10.20 34.31
C SER A 530 -52.34 10.94 34.83
N GLY A 531 -53.53 10.34 34.61
CA GLY A 531 -54.80 10.88 35.07
C GLY A 531 -55.13 10.55 36.53
N LEU A 532 -54.61 9.43 37.06
CA LEU A 532 -54.89 8.91 38.40
C LEU A 532 -53.69 8.20 39.08
N GLY A 533 -52.60 7.96 38.37
CA GLY A 533 -51.36 7.35 38.88
C GLY A 533 -50.24 8.37 39.09
N ASN A 534 -48.98 7.92 39.11
CA ASN A 534 -47.83 8.81 39.01
C ASN A 534 -47.49 9.08 37.52
N PRO A 535 -47.07 10.31 37.15
CA PRO A 535 -46.52 10.56 35.82
C PRO A 535 -45.25 9.71 35.60
N GLY A 536 -44.98 9.38 34.34
CA GLY A 536 -43.77 8.64 33.97
C GLY A 536 -42.53 9.47 34.24
N ALA A 537 -41.41 8.81 34.52
CA ALA A 537 -40.11 9.45 34.57
C ALA A 537 -39.67 9.86 33.16
N GLY A 538 -38.93 10.97 33.04
CA GLY A 538 -38.21 11.27 31.80
C GLY A 538 -37.04 10.29 31.60
N GLY A 539 -36.68 10.03 30.35
CA GLY A 539 -35.51 9.24 29.99
C GLY A 539 -34.21 9.98 30.32
N ALA A 540 -33.13 9.20 30.51
CA ALA A 540 -31.79 9.76 30.68
C ALA A 540 -31.29 10.41 29.38
N MET A 541 -30.46 11.45 29.48
CA MET A 541 -29.72 11.97 28.32
C MET A 541 -28.59 11.00 27.97
N GLY A 542 -28.32 10.85 26.68
CA GLY A 542 -27.12 10.17 26.19
C GLY A 542 -25.86 10.96 26.52
N THR A 543 -24.73 10.28 26.56
CA THR A 543 -23.42 10.90 26.72
C THR A 543 -22.84 11.29 25.36
N GLY A 544 -22.08 12.38 25.33
CA GLY A 544 -21.26 12.77 24.18
C GLY A 544 -19.78 12.62 24.55
N VAL A 545 -19.03 11.87 23.75
CA VAL A 545 -17.57 11.72 23.90
C VAL A 545 -16.92 12.17 22.60
N GLY A 546 -16.13 13.23 22.65
CA GLY A 546 -15.31 13.70 21.54
C GLY A 546 -13.86 13.74 21.95
N ASP A 547 -13.00 13.11 21.16
CA ASP A 547 -11.55 13.23 21.33
C ASP A 547 -11.05 14.49 20.65
N VAL A 548 -10.46 15.40 21.44
CA VAL A 548 -9.61 16.46 20.90
C VAL A 548 -8.20 15.88 20.83
N MET A 549 -7.83 15.40 19.66
CA MET A 549 -6.46 14.95 19.42
C MET A 549 -5.55 16.17 19.47
N PRO A 550 -4.49 16.20 20.30
CA PRO A 550 -3.55 17.30 20.29
C PRO A 550 -2.94 17.40 18.88
N ALA A 551 -2.98 18.60 18.28
CA ALA A 551 -2.34 18.85 16.99
C ALA A 551 -0.93 18.27 17.02
N GLY A 552 -0.59 17.45 16.02
CA GLY A 552 0.72 16.83 15.91
C GLY A 552 1.77 17.92 16.09
N SER A 553 2.58 17.81 17.14
CA SER A 553 3.62 18.80 17.41
C SER A 553 4.58 18.77 16.24
N GLY A 554 4.43 19.70 15.30
CA GLY A 554 5.49 20.03 14.37
C GLY A 554 6.78 20.20 15.18
N ASP A 555 7.87 19.64 14.68
CA ASP A 555 9.18 19.62 15.32
C ASP A 555 9.62 21.08 15.62
N VAL A 556 9.18 21.62 16.77
CA VAL A 556 9.67 22.87 17.32
C VAL A 556 10.88 22.49 18.16
N ASP A 557 12.04 22.66 17.52
CA ASP A 557 13.38 22.65 18.08
C ASP A 557 13.40 22.72 19.62
N GLY A 558 13.76 21.59 20.23
CA GLY A 558 13.54 21.30 21.63
C GLY A 558 14.29 22.21 22.60
N SER A 559 13.54 22.81 23.52
CA SER A 559 13.96 22.98 24.92
C SER A 559 12.73 23.25 25.76
N ASP A 560 12.27 22.25 26.51
CA ASP A 560 11.85 22.34 27.91
C ASP A 560 11.11 21.05 28.27
N GLY A 561 11.78 20.20 29.05
CA GLY A 561 11.27 18.90 29.47
C GLY A 561 10.41 18.96 30.72
N ASP A 562 9.33 18.19 30.72
CA ASP A 562 8.69 17.64 31.91
C ASP A 562 7.81 16.43 31.53
N PRO A 563 8.06 15.20 32.04
CA PRO A 563 7.19 14.06 31.84
C PRO A 563 6.56 13.61 33.17
N ASP A 564 5.25 13.83 33.36
CA ASP A 564 4.46 13.16 34.40
C ASP A 564 2.96 13.20 34.03
N SER A 565 2.46 12.13 33.40
CA SER A 565 1.07 11.67 33.61
C SER A 565 0.86 10.25 33.04
N ASN A 566 0.93 9.26 33.93
CA ASN A 566 0.39 7.91 33.75
C ASN A 566 -1.11 7.95 34.09
N ASP A 567 -1.98 7.52 33.17
CA ASP A 567 -3.34 7.08 33.50
C ASP A 567 -3.63 5.77 32.74
N GLY A 568 -3.93 4.72 33.51
CA GLY A 568 -4.21 3.37 33.02
C GLY A 568 -5.70 3.14 32.78
N MET A 569 -6.03 2.23 31.86
CA MET A 569 -7.38 1.74 31.61
C MET A 569 -7.51 0.24 31.90
N MET A 570 -8.65 -0.14 32.48
CA MET A 570 -9.05 -1.50 32.83
C MET A 570 -9.90 -2.14 31.71
N GLY A 571 -9.73 -3.45 31.51
CA GLY A 571 -10.35 -4.25 30.45
C GLY A 571 -11.76 -4.82 30.73
N ALA A 572 -12.21 -5.66 29.80
CA ALA A 572 -13.39 -6.52 29.89
C ALA A 572 -13.13 -7.86 29.17
N ASP A 573 -13.51 -8.96 29.83
CA ASP A 573 -13.22 -10.36 29.48
C ASP A 573 -14.03 -10.91 28.29
N GLY A 574 -13.40 -11.80 27.53
CA GLY A 574 -14.04 -12.72 26.59
C GLY A 574 -13.02 -13.72 26.03
N GLY A 575 -12.85 -14.86 26.70
CA GLY A 575 -11.86 -15.87 26.34
C GLY A 575 -12.24 -16.70 25.11
N ASP A 576 -11.31 -16.77 24.16
CA ASP A 576 -11.15 -17.86 23.21
C ASP A 576 -9.64 -18.12 22.98
N LEU A 577 -9.34 -19.37 22.61
CA LEU A 577 -8.03 -19.99 22.39
C LEU A 577 -7.02 -19.09 21.64
N ALA A 578 -5.81 -18.90 22.19
CA ALA A 578 -4.83 -17.94 21.67
C ALA A 578 -3.46 -18.57 21.37
N ILE A 579 -2.96 -18.31 20.16
CA ILE A 579 -1.56 -18.48 19.75
C ILE A 579 -0.89 -17.11 19.95
N PHE A 580 0.15 -17.04 20.79
CA PHE A 580 0.78 -15.78 21.16
C PHE A 580 2.10 -15.56 20.40
N VAL A 581 2.25 -14.38 19.81
CA VAL A 581 3.46 -13.93 19.09
C VAL A 581 4.20 -12.94 19.96
N PHE A 582 5.52 -12.92 19.89
CA PHE A 582 6.35 -12.10 20.74
C PHE A 582 7.18 -11.14 19.89
N CYS A 583 7.02 -9.83 20.10
CA CYS A 583 7.86 -8.79 19.48
C CYS A 583 8.35 -7.84 20.57
N ILE A 584 9.60 -7.38 20.50
CA ILE A 584 10.22 -6.52 21.53
C ILE A 584 10.36 -5.08 20.98
N PRO A 585 9.54 -4.11 21.41
CA PRO A 585 9.78 -2.69 21.22
C PRO A 585 10.53 -2.12 22.42
N VAL A 586 11.49 -1.24 22.14
CA VAL A 586 12.20 -0.46 23.15
C VAL A 586 11.77 1.00 23.02
N GLY A 587 11.26 1.59 24.10
CA GLY A 587 10.95 3.02 24.18
C GLY A 587 12.18 3.88 24.48
N ASN A 588 12.20 5.07 23.86
CA ASN A 588 13.09 6.23 24.05
C ASN A 588 14.61 6.03 23.86
N PHE A 589 15.11 6.58 22.75
CA PHE A 589 16.47 6.50 22.25
C PHE A 589 17.51 7.33 23.05
N ILE A 590 18.65 6.70 23.32
CA ILE A 590 19.97 7.35 23.25
C ILE A 590 20.76 6.59 22.19
N MET A 591 21.09 7.25 21.07
CA MET A 591 22.00 6.71 20.06
C MET A 591 23.40 6.51 20.66
N LEU A 592 23.90 5.27 20.67
CA LEU A 592 25.34 4.99 20.76
C LEU A 592 25.83 4.57 19.36
N PRO A 593 26.87 5.23 18.81
CA PRO A 593 27.28 5.08 17.41
C PRO A 593 28.19 3.86 17.12
N GLU A 594 28.25 2.87 18.01
CA GLU A 594 28.99 1.61 17.83
C GLU A 594 28.22 0.46 18.53
N PRO A 595 28.35 -0.81 18.10
CA PRO A 595 27.80 -1.95 18.84
C PRO A 595 28.38 -1.94 20.26
N GLY A 596 27.56 -1.49 21.21
CA GLY A 596 27.91 -1.45 22.62
C GLY A 596 27.31 -2.65 23.35
N PRO A 597 28.00 -3.22 24.35
CA PRO A 597 27.44 -4.27 25.19
C PRO A 597 26.20 -3.74 25.92
N ILE A 598 25.09 -4.46 25.83
CA ILE A 598 23.94 -4.26 26.72
C ILE A 598 24.34 -4.82 28.09
N GLU A 599 24.03 -4.10 29.17
CA GLU A 599 24.23 -4.66 30.51
C GLU A 599 23.32 -5.88 30.72
N PRO A 600 23.86 -7.04 31.14
CA PRO A 600 23.06 -8.20 31.52
C PRO A 600 21.97 -7.77 32.51
N GLY A 601 20.73 -8.13 32.23
CA GLY A 601 19.60 -7.65 33.01
C GLY A 601 18.27 -8.20 32.55
N VAL A 602 17.30 -7.99 33.43
CA VAL A 602 15.88 -8.29 33.24
C VAL A 602 15.24 -7.21 32.36
N GLN A 603 14.48 -7.62 31.36
CA GLN A 603 13.72 -6.75 30.45
C GLN A 603 12.29 -7.26 30.28
N MET A 604 11.37 -6.35 29.92
CA MET A 604 9.98 -6.69 29.59
C MET A 604 9.81 -6.61 28.07
N GLY A 605 9.21 -7.63 27.47
CA GLY A 605 8.82 -7.66 26.06
C GLY A 605 7.31 -7.84 25.93
N PRO A 606 6.63 -7.09 25.03
CA PRO A 606 5.22 -7.28 24.77
C PRO A 606 4.95 -8.52 23.93
N ILE A 607 3.69 -8.89 23.98
CA ILE A 607 3.11 -10.06 23.35
C ILE A 607 2.00 -9.56 22.45
N PHE A 608 1.96 -10.07 21.24
CA PHE A 608 0.98 -9.75 20.23
C PHE A 608 0.10 -10.97 19.94
N ASN A 609 -1.08 -10.72 19.39
CA ASN A 609 -1.93 -11.74 18.79
C ASN A 609 -1.27 -12.37 17.54
N GLU A 610 -1.86 -13.46 17.01
CA GLU A 610 -1.29 -14.26 15.92
C GLU A 610 -1.00 -13.46 14.64
N ASP A 611 -1.79 -12.43 14.35
CA ASP A 611 -1.69 -11.54 13.20
C ASP A 611 -0.89 -10.24 13.47
N GLU A 612 -0.28 -10.12 14.66
CA GLU A 612 0.57 -8.99 15.08
C GLU A 612 -0.13 -7.62 15.06
N SER A 613 -1.47 -7.62 15.04
CA SER A 613 -2.28 -6.41 14.92
C SER A 613 -2.54 -5.71 16.26
N GLU A 614 -2.39 -6.44 17.38
CA GLU A 614 -2.70 -5.94 18.72
C GLU A 614 -1.73 -6.49 19.78
N GLU A 615 -1.22 -5.63 20.67
CA GLU A 615 -0.51 -6.04 21.88
C GLU A 615 -1.53 -6.60 22.89
N VAL A 616 -1.34 -7.85 23.27
CA VAL A 616 -2.22 -8.60 24.17
C VAL A 616 -1.57 -8.91 25.52
N GLY A 617 -0.36 -8.43 25.78
CA GLY A 617 0.32 -8.69 27.04
C GLY A 617 1.81 -8.36 27.05
N SER A 618 2.50 -8.80 28.11
CA SER A 618 3.95 -8.70 28.24
C SER A 618 4.52 -9.86 29.05
N VAL A 619 5.82 -10.08 28.93
CA VAL A 619 6.56 -11.03 29.78
C VAL A 619 7.98 -10.57 30.03
N GLU A 620 8.53 -11.09 31.11
CA GLU A 620 9.90 -10.87 31.51
C GLU A 620 10.86 -11.84 30.80
N TYR A 621 11.95 -11.30 30.25
CA TYR A 621 13.08 -12.08 29.79
C TYR A 621 14.39 -11.54 30.36
N GLU A 622 15.33 -12.44 30.62
CA GLU A 622 16.63 -12.13 31.20
C GLU A 622 17.74 -12.63 30.26
N LEU A 623 18.69 -11.75 29.98
CA LEU A 623 19.92 -12.11 29.29
C LEU A 623 20.97 -12.50 30.33
N VAL A 624 21.29 -13.79 30.38
CA VAL A 624 22.27 -14.32 31.32
C VAL A 624 23.58 -14.56 30.57
N THR A 625 24.57 -13.73 30.87
CA THR A 625 25.96 -13.97 30.47
C THR A 625 26.70 -14.67 31.61
N GLU A 626 27.42 -15.76 31.34
CA GLU A 626 28.37 -16.28 32.33
C GLU A 626 29.51 -15.27 32.58
N GLU A 627 29.94 -15.13 33.84
CA GLU A 627 31.03 -14.21 34.24
C GLU A 627 32.25 -14.36 33.32
N GLY A 628 32.57 -13.29 32.57
CA GLY A 628 33.73 -13.20 31.68
C GLY A 628 33.44 -13.39 30.18
N ARG A 629 32.17 -13.46 29.77
CA ARG A 629 31.76 -13.54 28.35
C ARG A 629 31.13 -12.22 27.87
N GLU A 630 31.50 -11.75 26.68
CA GLU A 630 30.90 -10.58 26.03
C GLU A 630 29.74 -11.06 25.14
N SER A 631 28.51 -10.67 25.45
CA SER A 631 27.38 -10.84 24.54
C SER A 631 27.35 -9.67 23.55
N ASN A 632 27.52 -9.96 22.25
CA ASN A 632 27.28 -8.98 21.21
C ASN A 632 25.80 -9.03 20.84
N PHE A 633 25.08 -7.97 21.19
CA PHE A 633 23.71 -7.78 20.76
C PHE A 633 23.71 -6.79 19.60
N GLN A 634 23.03 -7.13 18.52
CA GLN A 634 22.82 -6.21 17.40
C GLN A 634 21.32 -5.97 17.29
N PHE A 635 20.92 -4.73 17.52
CA PHE A 635 19.60 -4.24 17.13
C PHE A 635 19.73 -3.61 15.76
N GLY A 636 18.96 -4.11 14.79
CA GLY A 636 18.79 -3.44 13.51
C GLY A 636 17.97 -2.16 13.65
N VAL A 637 17.99 -1.34 12.60
CA VAL A 637 17.26 -0.07 12.49
C VAL A 637 15.71 -0.23 12.53
N ASN A 638 15.21 -1.47 12.53
CA ASN A 638 13.82 -1.86 12.76
C ASN A 638 13.74 -2.91 13.91
N PRO A 639 12.74 -2.84 14.80
CA PRO A 639 12.68 -3.54 16.10
C PRO A 639 12.46 -5.07 16.06
N GLU A 640 12.85 -5.77 15.01
CA GLU A 640 12.26 -7.08 14.68
C GLU A 640 13.12 -8.32 14.96
N HIS A 641 14.29 -8.19 15.62
CA HIS A 641 15.10 -9.39 15.92
C HIS A 641 16.01 -9.29 17.15
N ILE A 642 16.33 -10.46 17.71
CA ILE A 642 17.23 -10.69 18.85
C ILE A 642 18.46 -11.44 18.35
N GLY A 643 19.66 -10.86 18.50
CA GLY A 643 20.92 -11.57 18.29
C GLY A 643 21.43 -12.22 19.58
N ILE A 644 21.50 -13.54 19.63
CA ILE A 644 22.10 -14.29 20.74
C ILE A 644 23.47 -14.80 20.30
N GLY A 645 24.54 -14.19 20.81
CA GLY A 645 25.90 -14.74 20.74
C GLY A 645 26.12 -15.79 21.84
N ASP A 646 27.36 -15.98 22.29
CA ASP A 646 27.73 -16.89 23.39
C ASP A 646 27.01 -16.55 24.71
N GLY A 647 25.79 -17.04 24.90
CA GLY A 647 24.92 -16.61 25.99
C GLY A 647 23.59 -17.38 26.09
N ILE A 648 22.84 -17.07 27.15
CA ILE A 648 21.55 -17.68 27.45
C ILE A 648 20.48 -16.59 27.46
N LEU A 649 19.46 -16.76 26.62
CA LEU A 649 18.21 -16.03 26.74
C LEU A 649 17.25 -16.83 27.61
N ARG A 650 16.90 -16.28 28.78
CA ARG A 650 15.90 -16.86 29.68
C ARG A 650 14.57 -16.14 29.53
N ILE A 651 13.48 -16.89 29.41
CA ILE A 651 12.10 -16.36 29.35
C ILE A 651 11.38 -16.87 30.59
N ASP A 652 10.89 -15.97 31.45
CA ASP A 652 10.19 -16.31 32.69
C ASP A 652 8.67 -16.18 32.52
N LEU A 653 7.99 -17.31 32.47
CA LEU A 653 6.53 -17.36 32.29
C LEU A 653 5.77 -16.99 33.57
N ALA A 654 6.42 -16.93 34.74
CA ALA A 654 5.76 -16.50 35.96
C ALA A 654 5.37 -15.00 35.92
N GLN A 655 5.98 -14.23 35.02
CA GLN A 655 5.71 -12.81 34.79
C GLN A 655 4.89 -12.58 33.51
N LEU A 656 4.33 -13.63 32.93
CA LEU A 656 3.48 -13.54 31.75
C LEU A 656 2.14 -12.88 32.12
N ALA A 657 1.98 -11.63 31.68
CA ALA A 657 0.75 -10.87 31.84
C ALA A 657 0.03 -10.80 30.50
N ILE A 658 -1.22 -11.27 30.43
CA ILE A 658 -2.05 -11.21 29.23
C ILE A 658 -3.28 -10.39 29.55
N ASP A 659 -3.56 -9.40 28.71
CA ASP A 659 -4.75 -8.56 28.79
C ASP A 659 -5.97 -9.42 28.48
N GLY A 660 -6.73 -9.78 29.52
CA GLY A 660 -7.94 -10.61 29.39
C GLY A 660 -7.89 -11.98 30.08
N GLY A 661 -6.84 -12.34 30.83
CA GLY A 661 -6.88 -13.52 31.71
C GLY A 661 -5.54 -14.14 32.11
N THR A 662 -5.62 -15.27 32.81
CA THR A 662 -4.44 -16.09 33.14
C THR A 662 -3.99 -16.84 31.88
N PRO A 663 -2.69 -16.85 31.54
CA PRO A 663 -2.19 -17.61 30.40
C PRO A 663 -2.57 -19.10 30.49
N GLY A 664 -2.77 -19.72 29.33
CA GLY A 664 -2.83 -21.18 29.20
C GLY A 664 -1.53 -21.84 29.67
N ILE A 665 -1.53 -23.18 29.77
CA ILE A 665 -0.30 -23.92 30.13
C ILE A 665 0.64 -23.84 28.93
N VAL A 666 1.84 -23.28 29.08
CA VAL A 666 2.81 -23.27 27.98
C VAL A 666 3.62 -24.58 27.99
N GLY A 667 3.43 -25.42 26.97
CA GLY A 667 4.08 -26.73 26.83
C GLY A 667 5.39 -26.68 26.04
N GLY A 668 5.68 -25.60 25.33
CA GLY A 668 6.90 -25.49 24.54
C GLY A 668 7.09 -24.14 23.85
N LEU A 669 8.16 -24.06 23.05
CA LEU A 669 8.50 -22.90 22.24
C LEU A 669 8.59 -23.27 20.76
N ARG A 670 8.09 -22.39 19.90
CA ARG A 670 8.43 -22.40 18.47
C ARG A 670 9.29 -21.17 18.17
N ILE A 671 10.51 -21.39 17.69
CA ILE A 671 11.51 -20.37 17.44
C ILE A 671 11.64 -20.18 15.93
N VAL A 672 11.49 -18.96 15.44
CA VAL A 672 11.74 -18.60 14.04
C VAL A 672 13.09 -17.87 13.97
N PRO A 673 14.17 -18.58 13.62
CA PRO A 673 15.47 -17.97 13.44
C PRO A 673 15.54 -17.23 12.10
N LEU A 674 16.23 -16.10 12.04
CA LEU A 674 16.59 -15.46 10.78
C LEU A 674 17.83 -16.13 10.17
N GLN A 675 18.84 -16.40 11.01
CA GLN A 675 20.08 -17.10 10.65
C GLN A 675 20.80 -17.63 11.90
N GLY A 676 21.68 -18.61 11.71
CA GLY A 676 22.57 -19.13 12.75
C GLY A 676 23.98 -19.41 12.21
N PHE A 677 25.00 -18.83 12.82
CA PHE A 677 26.41 -19.08 12.50
C PHE A 677 27.04 -19.95 13.60
N GLY A 678 27.88 -20.92 13.20
CA GLY A 678 28.62 -21.77 14.13
C GLY A 678 27.82 -22.89 14.80
N ILE A 679 26.54 -23.04 14.43
CA ILE A 679 25.65 -24.10 14.95
C ILE A 679 25.84 -25.37 14.14
N ASP A 680 26.19 -26.48 14.82
CA ASP A 680 26.36 -27.80 14.23
C ASP A 680 26.11 -28.94 15.23
N GLN A 681 26.39 -30.18 14.84
CA GLN A 681 26.19 -31.36 15.70
C GLN A 681 27.05 -31.37 16.98
N THR A 682 28.17 -30.67 16.97
CA THR A 682 29.07 -30.53 18.13
C THR A 682 28.79 -29.27 18.94
N ASN A 683 28.00 -28.36 18.39
CA ASN A 683 27.71 -27.05 18.95
C ASN A 683 26.24 -26.63 18.68
N PRO A 684 25.24 -27.38 19.19
CA PRO A 684 23.85 -27.14 18.85
C PRO A 684 23.23 -26.01 19.67
N LEU A 685 22.26 -25.29 19.09
CA LEU A 685 21.37 -24.41 19.84
C LEU A 685 20.53 -25.28 20.79
N THR A 686 20.54 -24.98 22.09
CA THR A 686 19.86 -25.81 23.08
C THR A 686 18.73 -25.06 23.76
N VAL A 687 17.54 -25.67 23.82
CA VAL A 687 16.36 -25.14 24.50
C VAL A 687 16.05 -26.01 25.70
N ARG A 688 15.98 -25.40 26.89
CA ARG A 688 15.66 -26.07 28.15
C ARG A 688 14.40 -25.51 28.76
N ALA A 689 13.57 -26.38 29.34
CA ALA A 689 12.39 -26.00 30.10
C ALA A 689 12.61 -26.31 31.59
N TYR A 690 12.26 -25.37 32.47
CA TYR A 690 12.39 -25.52 33.92
C TYR A 690 11.04 -25.34 34.61
N ASP A 691 10.82 -26.09 35.70
CA ASP A 691 9.65 -25.92 36.57
C ASP A 691 9.81 -24.70 37.49
N ALA A 692 8.75 -24.35 38.23
CA ALA A 692 8.74 -23.21 39.16
C ALA A 692 9.74 -23.32 40.33
N LYS A 693 10.37 -24.48 40.52
CA LYS A 693 11.43 -24.71 41.53
C LYS A 693 12.82 -24.68 40.88
N GLY A 694 12.93 -24.40 39.58
CA GLY A 694 14.17 -24.44 38.80
C GLY A 694 14.62 -25.86 38.44
N GLY A 695 13.75 -26.87 38.55
CA GLY A 695 14.02 -28.23 38.12
C GLY A 695 13.90 -28.36 36.60
N LEU A 696 14.91 -28.93 35.95
CA LEU A 696 14.89 -29.18 34.50
C LEU A 696 13.78 -30.20 34.16
N ILE A 697 12.79 -29.76 33.37
CA ILE A 697 11.70 -30.58 32.84
C ILE A 697 12.16 -31.35 31.61
N GLY A 698 12.88 -30.67 30.70
CA GLY A 698 13.40 -31.28 29.49
C GLY A 698 14.38 -30.38 28.73
N GLU A 699 15.09 -30.98 27.79
CA GLU A 699 16.10 -30.33 26.94
C GLU A 699 15.94 -30.83 25.50
N GLN A 700 16.02 -29.91 24.53
CA GLN A 700 16.11 -30.21 23.10
C GLN A 700 17.27 -29.44 22.48
N SER A 701 17.97 -30.06 21.54
CA SER A 701 19.12 -29.45 20.86
C SER A 701 18.95 -29.49 19.34
N PHE A 702 19.26 -28.37 18.69
CA PHE A 702 19.14 -28.16 17.25
C PHE A 702 20.52 -27.97 16.64
N ALA A 703 20.96 -28.98 15.88
CA ALA A 703 22.24 -28.96 15.18
C ALA A 703 22.19 -28.22 13.84
N GLU A 704 21.00 -27.85 13.37
CA GLU A 704 20.77 -27.10 12.13
C GLU A 704 19.67 -26.07 12.41
N ILE A 705 19.89 -24.84 11.94
CA ILE A 705 18.97 -23.73 12.08
C ILE A 705 18.56 -23.28 10.67
N PRO A 706 17.25 -23.15 10.37
CA PRO A 706 16.81 -22.61 9.10
C PRO A 706 17.39 -21.21 8.82
N PHE A 707 17.77 -20.99 7.56
CA PHE A 707 18.20 -19.68 7.08
C PHE A 707 17.00 -19.00 6.39
N ASN A 708 16.37 -18.06 7.09
CA ASN A 708 15.16 -17.39 6.63
C ASN A 708 15.42 -15.99 6.03
N PHE A 709 16.69 -15.60 5.86
CA PHE A 709 17.06 -14.36 5.17
C PHE A 709 16.58 -14.43 3.70
N GLY A 710 15.53 -13.66 3.38
CA GLY A 710 14.86 -13.67 2.06
C GLY A 710 13.59 -14.51 1.95
N ASN A 711 13.12 -15.12 3.05
CA ASN A 711 11.85 -15.88 3.09
C ASN A 711 11.10 -15.66 4.41
N ILE A 712 10.94 -14.40 4.82
CA ILE A 712 10.31 -14.05 6.10
C ILE A 712 8.81 -14.44 6.10
N GLU A 713 8.13 -14.29 4.95
CA GLU A 713 6.70 -14.62 4.81
C GLU A 713 6.39 -16.11 4.93
N ASN A 714 7.35 -17.00 4.61
CA ASN A 714 7.21 -18.45 4.78
C ASN A 714 8.37 -19.03 5.61
N ALA A 715 8.70 -18.35 6.71
CA ALA A 715 9.85 -18.71 7.53
C ALA A 715 9.70 -20.11 8.16
N GLN A 716 10.76 -20.90 8.10
CA GLN A 716 10.82 -22.18 8.78
C GLN A 716 11.11 -21.98 10.26
N SER A 717 10.42 -22.74 11.12
CA SER A 717 10.58 -22.67 12.57
C SER A 717 11.22 -23.93 13.16
N LEU A 718 11.92 -23.76 14.28
CA LEU A 718 12.34 -24.83 15.18
C LEU A 718 11.29 -25.00 16.27
N GLU A 719 10.87 -26.23 16.56
CA GLU A 719 9.86 -26.49 17.58
C GLU A 719 10.47 -27.30 18.74
N ALA A 720 10.46 -26.73 19.94
CA ALA A 720 10.90 -27.32 21.19
C ALA A 720 9.69 -27.57 22.09
N ALA A 721 9.03 -28.71 21.92
CA ALA A 721 7.88 -29.14 22.72
C ALA A 721 8.31 -30.07 23.87
N PHE A 722 7.81 -29.82 25.08
CA PHE A 722 8.11 -30.64 26.25
C PHE A 722 6.84 -31.32 26.74
N GLU A 723 6.89 -32.64 26.97
CA GLU A 723 5.72 -33.37 27.46
C GLU A 723 5.33 -32.88 28.86
N THR A 724 4.24 -32.12 28.94
CA THR A 724 3.61 -31.78 30.22
C THR A 724 2.86 -33.01 30.72
N VAL A 725 3.32 -33.61 31.81
CA VAL A 725 2.68 -34.81 32.37
C VAL A 725 1.34 -34.41 33.01
N GLN A 726 0.26 -34.56 32.26
CA GLN A 726 -1.10 -34.19 32.70
C GLN A 726 -1.73 -35.23 33.64
N ASP A 727 -1.18 -36.45 33.71
CA ASP A 727 -1.81 -37.61 34.36
C ASP A 727 -1.51 -37.78 35.87
N ASP A 728 -0.63 -36.97 36.47
CA ASP A 728 -0.42 -36.93 37.91
C ASP A 728 -0.74 -35.52 38.47
N PRO A 729 -1.92 -35.31 39.08
CA PRO A 729 -2.32 -34.02 39.64
C PRO A 729 -1.45 -33.56 40.83
N THR A 730 -0.44 -34.35 41.22
CA THR A 730 0.55 -33.99 42.25
C THR A 730 1.94 -33.66 41.68
N GLN A 731 2.16 -33.80 40.37
CA GLN A 731 3.38 -33.36 39.69
C GLN A 731 3.07 -32.20 38.74
N GLU A 732 3.29 -30.98 39.21
CA GLU A 732 3.34 -29.75 38.39
C GLU A 732 4.63 -29.75 37.55
N ALA A 733 4.70 -30.57 36.51
CA ALA A 733 5.75 -30.46 35.47
C ALA A 733 5.28 -29.47 34.39
N VAL A 734 4.86 -28.28 34.81
CA VAL A 734 4.54 -27.18 33.90
C VAL A 734 5.78 -26.29 33.81
N PRO A 735 6.28 -26.00 32.60
CA PRO A 735 7.34 -25.02 32.41
C PRO A 735 6.96 -23.69 33.07
N ALA A 736 7.82 -23.21 33.97
CA ALA A 736 7.77 -21.87 34.53
C ALA A 736 8.77 -20.95 33.83
N SER A 737 9.82 -21.50 33.22
CA SER A 737 10.76 -20.72 32.42
C SER A 737 11.40 -21.56 31.31
N PHE A 738 11.85 -20.90 30.26
CA PHE A 738 12.67 -21.49 29.21
C PHE A 738 14.05 -20.83 29.14
N GLU A 739 15.06 -21.59 28.74
CA GLU A 739 16.39 -21.08 28.40
C GLU A 739 16.73 -21.49 26.97
N ILE A 740 17.13 -20.51 26.15
CA ILE A 740 17.69 -20.70 24.82
C ILE A 740 19.18 -20.40 24.93
N GLU A 741 20.01 -21.44 24.87
CA GLU A 741 21.47 -21.36 24.94
C GLU A 741 22.06 -21.46 23.53
N ALA A 742 22.68 -20.36 23.08
CA ALA A 742 23.57 -20.37 21.93
C ALA A 742 24.99 -20.67 22.42
N PRO A 743 25.64 -21.73 21.90
CA PRO A 743 26.91 -22.19 22.44
C PRO A 743 28.09 -21.34 21.93
N PHE A 744 29.32 -21.68 22.31
CA PHE A 744 30.51 -20.86 22.04
C PHE A 744 30.83 -20.66 20.55
N ASP A 745 31.37 -19.49 20.21
CA ASP A 745 31.69 -19.08 18.84
C ASP A 745 30.46 -19.15 17.90
N THR A 746 29.25 -18.98 18.44
CA THR A 746 28.01 -18.97 17.65
C THR A 746 27.28 -17.65 17.73
N PHE A 747 26.44 -17.42 16.73
CA PHE A 747 25.53 -16.28 16.70
C PHE A 747 24.22 -16.70 16.06
N VAL A 748 23.12 -16.58 16.80
CA VAL A 748 21.78 -16.89 16.32
C VAL A 748 20.95 -15.63 16.34
N THR A 749 20.40 -15.25 15.19
CA THR A 749 19.41 -14.18 15.11
C THR A 749 18.03 -14.80 15.16
N ILE A 750 17.21 -14.44 16.13
CA ILE A 750 15.83 -14.89 16.29
C ILE A 750 14.90 -13.74 15.88
N TYR A 751 13.98 -14.05 14.97
CA TYR A 751 12.97 -13.13 14.46
C TYR A 751 11.68 -13.20 15.30
N ARG A 752 11.19 -14.42 15.59
CA ARG A 752 9.98 -14.63 16.41
C ARG A 752 10.12 -15.81 17.36
N ILE A 753 9.43 -15.73 18.50
CA ILE A 753 9.21 -16.86 19.42
C ILE A 753 7.71 -16.96 19.66
N TYR A 754 7.14 -18.16 19.49
CA TYR A 754 5.75 -18.44 19.81
C TYR A 754 5.69 -19.37 21.02
N LEU A 755 4.77 -19.07 21.94
CA LEU A 755 4.46 -19.93 23.08
C LEU A 755 3.47 -21.00 22.63
N ILE A 756 3.81 -22.28 22.81
CA ILE A 756 2.97 -23.41 22.38
C ILE A 756 2.05 -23.81 23.53
N ASP A 757 0.74 -23.64 23.35
CA ASP A 757 -0.30 -24.28 24.17
C ASP A 757 -0.41 -25.78 23.74
N PRO A 758 -0.27 -26.76 24.67
CA PRO A 758 -0.19 -28.19 24.36
C PRO A 758 -1.46 -28.84 23.80
#